data_AF-A0A7S0CPA2-F1
#
_entry.id   AF-A0A7S0CPA2-F1
#
_cell.length_a   1.000
_cell.length_b   1.000
_cell.length_c   1.000
_cell.angle_alpha   90.00
_cell.angle_beta   90.00
_cell.angle_gamma   90.00
#
_symmetry.space_group_name_H-M   'P 1'
#
loop_
_entity.id
_entity.type
_entity.pdbx_description
1 polymer ?
#
loop_
_entity_poly.entity_id
_entity_poly.type
_entity_poly.pdbx_seq_one_letter_code
_entity_poly.pdbx_strand_id
1 'polypeptide(L)'
;GTPAPPTPSRHACRAAMASEAPASRAYVLYGVAGCGKTTLGRALVERLNDAAPETGRDAVFVDADDLHSPEAREKMSRGEPLTETDREPWLARVRARMLDSARPRDVDGRLTHRDVVVACSALKRDHRASLVRDEEAKSKWLASVDFVFLRVEEKAALEKRLRARQESSGHFFPASLLQSQLDTLELPSDDARTACHVFDADVYPSTNAACAALFSYVATTARARLEWEETARAFLDDWYARLRKAGLADTLSNDTQIDHVCFRCGTEAVYRDTLAKLRRAGHVVAGASNVGGREITTVRLRPPFFWRGRTVNAVEVPMPKKGRPKPDGWEHAEVALMRGGVEGAEHLEALRLKYPSVAWELKGLAKALNAELSFALAGDPGMAVKFHHRPLLEVVAYEIERGMAQAPPPGFAGFANETPTFFGRKGKRARGDDEDDEAKKKEKTSDDAATTSDADAPPGENETTKPDSRKMNDLLSVFADPLVTFGLEMREPWAGMVLRGEKTVETRGYAIPEALLGRPVVLLAAPESSDRSVRPKAFLPDAAPAGAASAVGLVTFGSCAPYASKRAFMDDFANHRVGPDSEFGAWEGPGASGANETPMFAWRVSEVLPMPAPAPSPAATRVLRSLFRLDDDAETSLVGRDDACVSELSDDDKGRWDDDGENDRPWH
;
A
#
# COMPACT_ATOMS: atom_id res chain seq x y z
N GLY A 1 -35.03 19.26 54.87
CA GLY A 1 -34.21 20.02 53.92
C GLY A 1 -32.76 19.84 54.30
N THR A 2 -32.05 19.01 53.57
CA THR A 2 -30.59 18.83 53.71
C THR A 2 -29.90 19.79 52.74
N PRO A 3 -28.88 20.56 53.17
CA PRO A 3 -28.21 21.50 52.28
C PRO A 3 -27.32 20.76 51.28
N ALA A 4 -27.29 21.24 50.04
CA ALA A 4 -26.45 20.71 48.97
C ALA A 4 -24.95 20.90 49.30
N PRO A 5 -24.07 19.98 48.85
CA PRO A 5 -22.64 20.08 49.10
C PRO A 5 -22.03 21.30 48.38
N PRO A 6 -20.93 21.88 48.92
CA PRO A 6 -20.32 23.07 48.34
C PRO A 6 -19.68 22.76 46.99
N THR A 7 -19.96 23.63 46.01
CA THR A 7 -19.37 23.58 44.66
C THR A 7 -17.86 23.86 44.75
N PRO A 8 -16.99 23.03 44.15
CA PRO A 8 -15.54 23.23 44.24
C PRO A 8 -15.12 24.54 43.55
N SER A 9 -14.11 25.21 44.10
CA SER A 9 -13.60 26.47 43.57
C SER A 9 -12.99 26.28 42.17
N ARG A 10 -13.03 27.33 41.34
CA ARG A 10 -12.42 27.32 39.99
C ARG A 10 -10.93 26.93 39.98
N HIS A 11 -10.21 27.09 41.09
CA HIS A 11 -8.82 26.63 41.23
C HIS A 11 -8.72 25.11 41.46
N ALA A 12 -9.64 24.52 42.23
CA ALA A 12 -9.69 23.06 42.42
C ALA A 12 -10.09 22.33 41.14
N CYS A 13 -11.01 22.89 40.33
CA CYS A 13 -11.29 22.37 38.99
C CYS A 13 -10.09 22.49 38.03
N ARG A 14 -9.30 23.57 38.10
CA ARG A 14 -8.08 23.69 37.28
C ARG A 14 -6.97 22.72 37.69
N ALA A 15 -6.82 22.45 38.99
CA ALA A 15 -5.85 21.47 39.48
C ALA A 15 -6.28 20.01 39.22
N ALA A 16 -7.58 19.70 39.27
CA ALA A 16 -8.11 18.38 38.92
C ALA A 16 -8.07 18.11 37.40
N MET A 17 -8.30 19.14 36.57
CA MET A 17 -8.18 19.07 35.11
C MET A 17 -6.72 19.02 34.61
N ALA A 18 -5.74 19.26 35.49
CA ALA A 18 -4.31 19.15 35.17
C ALA A 18 -3.73 17.73 35.38
N SER A 19 -4.56 16.74 35.76
CA SER A 19 -4.09 15.39 36.12
C SER A 19 -4.17 14.32 35.02
N GLU A 20 -4.58 14.67 33.80
CA GLU A 20 -4.61 13.72 32.66
C GLU A 20 -4.17 14.36 31.32
N ALA A 21 -3.19 15.26 31.33
CA ALA A 21 -2.51 15.60 30.08
C ALA A 21 -1.69 14.37 29.62
N PRO A 22 -1.84 13.88 28.37
CA PRO A 22 -1.19 12.64 27.96
C PRO A 22 0.32 12.88 27.83
N ALA A 23 1.11 12.11 28.60
CA ALA A 23 2.55 12.04 28.45
C ALA A 23 2.95 11.74 26.99
N SER A 24 4.13 12.20 26.58
CA SER A 24 4.69 12.03 25.24
C SER A 24 4.80 10.55 24.88
N ARG A 25 4.77 10.21 23.60
CA ARG A 25 5.00 8.84 23.09
C ARG A 25 6.25 8.80 22.22
N ALA A 26 6.90 7.65 22.14
CA ALA A 26 7.99 7.43 21.19
C ALA A 26 7.63 6.32 20.21
N TYR A 27 7.79 6.58 18.92
CA TYR A 27 7.63 5.62 17.84
C TYR A 27 9.01 5.31 17.24
N VAL A 28 9.52 4.10 17.46
CA VAL A 28 10.81 3.66 16.91
C VAL A 28 10.58 2.91 15.61
N LEU A 29 10.81 3.58 14.49
CA LEU A 29 10.78 2.98 13.15
C LEU A 29 12.09 2.23 12.91
N TYR A 30 12.01 0.90 12.81
CA TYR A 30 13.18 0.05 12.62
C TYR A 30 13.06 -0.88 11.42
N GLY A 31 14.22 -1.39 10.98
CA GLY A 31 14.35 -2.21 9.78
C GLY A 31 15.66 -1.94 9.06
N VAL A 32 15.94 -2.74 8.03
CA VAL A 32 17.19 -2.68 7.26
C VAL A 32 17.32 -1.39 6.45
N ALA A 33 18.52 -1.08 5.96
CA ALA A 33 18.74 0.06 5.08
C ALA A 33 17.89 -0.06 3.81
N GLY A 34 17.33 1.06 3.35
CA GLY A 34 16.43 1.10 2.19
C GLY A 34 14.95 0.83 2.49
N CYS A 35 14.57 0.44 3.72
CA CYS A 35 13.15 0.20 4.05
C CYS A 35 12.32 1.49 4.26
N GLY A 36 12.95 2.67 4.24
CA GLY A 36 12.25 3.97 4.28
C GLY A 36 12.11 4.63 5.65
N LYS A 37 12.86 4.21 6.68
CA LYS A 37 12.81 4.77 8.06
C LYS A 37 12.84 6.30 8.11
N THR A 38 13.85 6.93 7.50
CA THR A 38 14.01 8.39 7.54
C THR A 38 12.87 9.10 6.79
N THR A 39 12.52 8.61 5.60
CA THR A 39 11.46 9.19 4.77
C THR A 39 10.09 9.10 5.44
N LEU A 40 9.69 7.91 5.90
CA LEU A 40 8.41 7.70 6.58
C LEU A 40 8.39 8.38 7.96
N GLY A 41 9.52 8.43 8.66
CA GLY A 41 9.61 9.07 9.97
C GLY A 41 9.43 10.58 9.93
N ARG A 42 10.02 11.26 8.94
CA ARG A 42 9.83 12.71 8.73
C ARG A 42 8.38 13.05 8.36
N ALA A 43 7.84 12.34 7.38
CA ALA A 43 6.46 12.54 6.96
C ALA A 43 5.43 12.15 8.03
N LEU A 44 5.75 11.20 8.93
CA LEU A 44 4.92 10.91 10.09
C LEU A 44 4.88 12.08 11.08
N VAL A 45 6.03 12.74 11.32
CA VAL A 45 6.11 13.91 12.20
C VAL A 45 5.30 15.07 11.65
N GLU A 46 5.37 15.32 10.34
CA GLU A 46 4.54 16.35 9.68
C GLU A 46 3.05 16.09 9.95
N ARG A 47 2.57 14.87 9.71
CA ARG A 47 1.16 14.52 9.96
C ARG A 47 0.76 14.58 11.43
N LEU A 48 1.65 14.19 12.34
CA LEU A 48 1.40 14.32 13.79
C LEU A 48 1.30 15.79 14.19
N ASN A 49 2.12 16.66 13.62
CA ASN A 49 2.07 18.11 13.85
C ASN A 49 0.82 18.75 13.23
N ASP A 50 0.39 18.31 12.05
CA ASP A 50 -0.88 18.77 11.46
C ASP A 50 -2.07 18.43 12.35
N ALA A 51 -2.01 17.30 13.08
CA ALA A 51 -3.00 16.86 14.05
C ALA A 51 -2.75 17.38 15.48
N ALA A 52 -1.67 18.14 15.72
CA ALA A 52 -1.34 18.69 17.03
C ALA A 52 -2.43 19.59 17.63
N PRO A 53 -3.17 20.42 16.85
CA PRO A 53 -4.26 21.25 17.41
C PRO A 53 -5.36 20.45 18.09
N GLU A 54 -5.62 19.21 17.64
CA GLU A 54 -6.63 18.32 18.22
C GLU A 54 -6.07 17.47 19.35
N THR A 55 -4.80 17.06 19.25
CA THR A 55 -4.17 16.12 20.19
C THR A 55 -3.42 16.79 21.34
N GLY A 56 -3.11 18.08 21.21
CA GLY A 56 -2.30 18.85 22.17
C GLY A 56 -0.86 18.37 22.29
N ARG A 57 -0.36 17.65 21.28
CA ARG A 57 0.99 17.09 21.23
C ARG A 57 1.66 17.44 19.90
N ASP A 58 2.83 18.05 19.98
CA ASP A 58 3.70 18.19 18.82
C ASP A 58 4.53 16.91 18.64
N ALA A 59 5.24 16.79 17.53
CA ALA A 59 6.11 15.68 17.21
C ALA A 59 7.50 16.14 16.74
N VAL A 60 8.50 15.30 16.96
CA VAL A 60 9.88 15.53 16.48
C VAL A 60 10.51 14.28 15.91
N PHE A 61 11.31 14.47 14.87
CA PHE A 61 12.08 13.41 14.25
C PHE A 61 13.49 13.34 14.82
N VAL A 62 13.97 12.11 15.09
CA VAL A 62 15.35 11.81 15.48
C VAL A 62 15.88 10.73 14.55
N ASP A 63 16.91 11.04 13.77
CA ASP A 63 17.65 10.01 13.01
C ASP A 63 18.75 9.43 13.89
N ALA A 64 18.70 8.11 14.17
CA ALA A 64 19.72 7.47 14.98
C ALA A 64 21.07 7.44 14.27
N ASP A 65 21.11 7.51 12.93
CA ASP A 65 22.37 7.51 12.17
C ASP A 65 23.18 8.79 12.48
N ASP A 66 22.51 9.89 12.85
CA ASP A 66 23.13 11.16 13.26
C ASP A 66 23.89 11.04 14.60
N LEU A 67 23.64 9.98 15.37
CA LEU A 67 24.21 9.75 16.69
C LEU A 67 25.36 8.75 16.69
N HIS A 68 25.79 8.24 15.53
CA HIS A 68 27.02 7.46 15.42
C HIS A 68 28.26 8.28 15.72
N SER A 69 29.27 7.65 16.31
CA SER A 69 30.58 8.29 16.48
C SER A 69 31.28 8.42 15.12
N PRO A 70 32.25 9.35 14.98
CA PRO A 70 33.04 9.47 13.76
C PRO A 70 33.70 8.13 13.34
N GLU A 71 34.22 7.36 14.30
CA GLU A 71 34.88 6.07 14.06
C GLU A 71 33.90 5.02 13.52
N ALA A 72 32.67 4.99 14.06
CA ALA A 72 31.63 4.08 13.58
C ALA A 72 31.18 4.45 12.16
N ARG A 73 31.08 5.75 11.84
CA ARG A 73 30.77 6.23 10.48
C ARG A 73 31.86 5.86 9.49
N GLU A 74 33.12 6.04 9.87
CA GLU A 74 34.27 5.66 9.04
C GLU A 74 34.34 4.16 8.80
N LYS A 75 34.06 3.35 9.83
CA LYS A 75 33.98 1.89 9.69
C LYS A 75 32.90 1.47 8.69
N MET A 76 31.71 2.03 8.80
CA MET A 76 30.62 1.75 7.86
C MET A 76 30.88 2.28 6.45
N SER A 77 31.58 3.42 6.30
CA SER A 77 31.92 3.95 4.96
C SER A 77 32.91 3.06 4.20
N ARG A 78 33.75 2.30 4.92
CA ARG A 78 34.60 1.23 4.36
C ARG A 78 33.84 -0.08 4.07
N GLY A 79 32.54 -0.14 4.35
CA GLY A 79 31.73 -1.35 4.18
C GLY A 79 31.96 -2.41 5.26
N GLU A 80 32.59 -2.06 6.37
CA GLU A 80 32.79 -2.95 7.51
C GLU A 80 31.56 -2.88 8.44
N PRO A 81 30.92 -4.01 8.78
CA PRO A 81 29.78 -4.01 9.69
C PRO A 81 30.20 -3.63 11.11
N LEU A 82 29.34 -2.88 11.80
CA LEU A 82 29.52 -2.58 13.22
C LEU A 82 29.41 -3.85 14.08
N THR A 83 30.16 -3.89 15.17
CA THR A 83 30.11 -4.92 16.22
C THR A 83 29.11 -4.53 17.32
N GLU A 84 28.82 -5.43 18.26
CA GLU A 84 27.99 -5.08 19.43
C GLU A 84 28.65 -4.02 20.32
N THR A 85 29.98 -4.06 20.48
CA THR A 85 30.75 -3.04 21.22
C THR A 85 30.67 -1.66 20.57
N ASP A 86 30.55 -1.60 19.24
CA ASP A 86 30.33 -0.34 18.52
C ASP A 86 28.88 0.16 18.72
N ARG A 87 27.90 -0.75 18.79
CA ARG A 87 26.47 -0.41 18.87
C ARG A 87 25.99 -0.03 20.26
N GLU A 88 26.52 -0.62 21.33
CA GLU A 88 26.04 -0.37 22.69
C GLU A 88 26.12 1.12 23.10
N PRO A 89 27.25 1.82 22.94
CA PRO A 89 27.33 3.25 23.26
C PRO A 89 26.43 4.11 22.37
N TRP A 90 26.25 3.71 21.11
CA TRP A 90 25.36 4.38 20.17
C TRP A 90 23.89 4.26 20.59
N LEU A 91 23.41 3.05 20.91
CA LEU A 91 22.05 2.84 21.40
C LEU A 91 21.77 3.60 22.71
N ALA A 92 22.78 3.74 23.57
CA ALA A 92 22.67 4.59 24.76
C ALA A 92 22.46 6.07 24.41
N ARG A 93 23.16 6.61 23.40
CA ARG A 93 22.95 7.98 22.90
C ARG A 93 21.57 8.15 22.27
N VAL A 94 21.11 7.17 21.48
CA VAL A 94 19.76 7.17 20.87
C VAL A 94 18.70 7.21 21.97
N ARG A 95 18.79 6.35 22.98
CA ARG A 95 17.88 6.36 24.14
C ARG A 95 17.87 7.71 24.86
N ALA A 96 19.05 8.25 25.18
CA ALA A 96 19.17 9.54 25.86
C ALA A 96 18.54 10.67 25.04
N ARG A 97 18.80 10.70 23.72
CA ARG A 97 18.22 11.70 22.82
C ARG A 97 16.71 11.56 22.72
N MET A 98 16.18 10.34 22.65
CA MET A 98 14.75 10.05 22.63
C MET A 98 14.06 10.58 23.90
N LEU A 99 14.62 10.26 25.07
CA LEU A 99 14.08 10.70 26.36
C LEU A 99 14.14 12.23 26.54
N ASP A 100 15.22 12.87 26.10
CA ASP A 100 15.34 14.33 26.13
C ASP A 100 14.34 15.00 25.17
N SER A 101 14.14 14.40 23.99
CA SER A 101 13.20 14.91 22.98
C SER A 101 11.74 14.83 23.42
N ALA A 102 11.41 13.87 24.28
CA ALA A 102 10.08 13.65 24.83
C ALA A 102 9.71 14.66 25.93
N ARG A 103 10.66 15.49 26.40
CA ARG A 103 10.40 16.51 27.42
C ARG A 103 9.42 17.56 26.88
N PRO A 104 8.39 17.93 27.67
CA PRO A 104 7.46 18.99 27.28
C PRO A 104 8.20 20.31 27.03
N ARG A 105 7.71 21.09 26.07
CA ARG A 105 8.20 22.44 25.80
C ARG A 105 7.20 23.48 26.28
N ASP A 106 7.72 24.61 26.73
CA ASP A 106 6.89 25.79 26.94
C ASP A 106 6.68 26.47 25.59
N VAL A 107 5.43 26.47 25.11
CA VAL A 107 5.00 27.17 23.91
C VAL A 107 3.89 28.12 24.34
N ASP A 108 4.13 29.43 24.22
CA ASP A 108 3.20 30.50 24.60
C ASP A 108 2.63 30.39 26.03
N GLY A 109 3.46 29.97 26.99
CA GLY A 109 3.08 29.82 28.40
C GLY A 109 2.29 28.53 28.68
N ARG A 110 2.32 27.56 27.76
CA ARG A 110 1.70 26.24 27.92
C ARG A 110 2.74 25.13 27.73
N LEU A 111 2.79 24.23 28.71
CA LEU A 111 3.55 22.99 28.58
C LEU A 111 2.87 22.08 27.56
N THR A 112 3.53 21.89 26.41
CA THR A 112 3.08 21.06 25.30
C THR A 112 3.94 19.79 25.27
N HIS A 113 3.29 18.63 25.35
CA HIS A 113 3.96 17.34 25.22
C HIS A 113 4.44 17.11 23.79
N ARG A 114 5.49 16.30 23.63
CA ARG A 114 6.18 16.15 22.35
C ARG A 114 6.43 14.68 22.06
N ASP A 115 5.64 14.11 21.15
CA ASP A 115 5.87 12.78 20.61
C ASP A 115 7.21 12.74 19.86
N VAL A 116 7.86 11.58 19.87
CA VAL A 116 9.20 11.38 19.30
C VAL A 116 9.15 10.27 18.28
N VAL A 117 9.51 10.55 17.03
CA VAL A 117 9.66 9.54 15.98
C VAL A 117 11.15 9.30 15.77
N VAL A 118 11.60 8.07 16.02
CA VAL A 118 13.02 7.68 15.94
C VAL A 118 13.21 6.73 14.76
N ALA A 119 14.05 7.10 13.78
CA ALA A 119 14.55 6.14 12.80
C ALA A 119 15.78 5.43 13.37
N CYS A 120 15.71 4.12 13.60
CA CYS A 120 16.83 3.36 14.17
C CYS A 120 16.89 1.96 13.57
N SER A 121 18.07 1.46 13.20
CA SER A 121 18.15 0.11 12.62
C SER A 121 17.67 -0.98 13.58
N ALA A 122 18.04 -0.90 14.88
CA ALA A 122 17.59 -1.75 16.00
C ALA A 122 17.21 -3.19 15.62
N LEU A 123 18.10 -3.85 14.86
CA LEU A 123 17.79 -5.08 14.13
C LEU A 123 17.63 -6.30 15.05
N LYS A 124 18.33 -6.32 16.19
CA LYS A 124 18.23 -7.38 17.19
C LYS A 124 17.25 -7.03 18.31
N ARG A 125 16.67 -8.05 18.94
CA ARG A 125 15.82 -7.90 20.12
C ARG A 125 16.56 -7.16 21.24
N ASP A 126 17.82 -7.49 21.48
CA ASP A 126 18.62 -6.84 22.53
C ASP A 126 18.92 -5.37 22.22
N HIS A 127 18.96 -4.98 20.93
CA HIS A 127 19.06 -3.56 20.54
C HIS A 127 17.79 -2.80 20.92
N ARG A 128 16.62 -3.38 20.62
CA ARG A 128 15.31 -2.83 20.99
C ARG A 128 15.16 -2.74 22.51
N ALA A 129 15.51 -3.81 23.22
CA ALA A 129 15.51 -3.84 24.68
C ALA A 129 16.43 -2.75 25.28
N SER A 130 17.56 -2.44 24.63
CA SER A 130 18.47 -1.36 25.06
C SER A 130 17.82 0.03 25.01
N LEU A 131 16.89 0.26 24.07
CA LEU A 131 16.18 1.53 23.93
C LEU A 131 15.10 1.75 25.01
N VAL A 132 14.57 0.66 25.59
CA VAL A 132 13.51 0.65 26.62
C VAL A 132 13.98 0.19 28.01
N ARG A 133 15.31 0.16 28.26
CA ARG A 133 15.83 -0.14 29.62
C ARG A 133 15.24 0.82 30.65
N ASP A 134 15.24 0.43 31.92
CA ASP A 134 14.65 1.04 33.14
C ASP A 134 14.54 2.58 33.22
N GLU A 135 15.26 3.32 32.40
CA GLU A 135 15.09 4.75 32.13
C GLU A 135 13.68 5.15 31.62
N GLU A 136 12.99 4.33 30.81
CA GLU A 136 11.60 4.61 30.41
C GLU A 136 10.69 4.64 31.64
N ALA A 137 10.81 3.65 32.54
CA ALA A 137 10.09 3.60 33.81
C ALA A 137 10.47 4.76 34.76
N LYS A 138 11.63 5.39 34.57
CA LYS A 138 12.06 6.58 35.31
C LYS A 138 11.65 7.88 34.64
N SER A 139 11.30 7.86 33.36
CA SER A 139 10.92 9.05 32.61
C SER A 139 9.47 9.42 32.89
N LYS A 140 9.25 10.43 33.72
CA LYS A 140 7.91 10.97 33.98
C LYS A 140 7.22 11.60 32.74
N TRP A 141 7.94 11.74 31.63
CA TRP A 141 7.48 12.46 30.44
C TRP A 141 7.11 11.54 29.27
N LEU A 142 7.58 10.30 29.28
CA LEU A 142 7.38 9.33 28.21
C LEU A 142 6.41 8.24 28.67
N ALA A 143 5.28 8.11 28.00
CA ALA A 143 4.21 7.18 28.35
C ALA A 143 4.42 5.77 27.79
N SER A 144 4.97 5.69 26.58
CA SER A 144 5.24 4.45 25.85
C SER A 144 6.36 4.63 24.83
N VAL A 145 7.05 3.53 24.57
CA VAL A 145 7.90 3.32 23.40
C VAL A 145 7.31 2.20 22.54
N ASP A 146 6.84 2.57 21.35
CA ASP A 146 6.20 1.67 20.40
C ASP A 146 7.17 1.38 19.23
N PHE A 147 7.48 0.11 18.99
CA PHE A 147 8.36 -0.29 17.88
C PHE A 147 7.55 -0.59 16.61
N VAL A 148 7.95 0.01 15.49
CA VAL A 148 7.36 -0.23 14.17
C VAL A 148 8.43 -0.81 13.25
N PHE A 149 8.29 -2.09 12.90
CA PHE A 149 9.13 -2.77 11.93
C PHE A 149 8.68 -2.44 10.51
N LEU A 150 9.45 -1.62 9.80
CA LEU A 150 9.25 -1.36 8.38
C LEU A 150 9.76 -2.55 7.56
N ARG A 151 8.85 -3.43 7.17
CA ARG A 151 9.12 -4.61 6.35
C ARG A 151 9.05 -4.24 4.88
N VAL A 152 10.01 -4.77 4.12
CA VAL A 152 9.99 -4.83 2.66
C VAL A 152 10.34 -6.27 2.33
N GLU A 153 9.43 -7.00 1.69
CA GLU A 153 9.59 -8.44 1.50
C GLU A 153 10.67 -8.75 0.46
N GLU A 154 10.73 -7.95 -0.61
CA GLU A 154 11.67 -8.18 -1.69
C GLU A 154 13.01 -7.49 -1.45
N LYS A 155 14.07 -8.30 -1.30
CA LYS A 155 15.46 -7.81 -1.26
C LYS A 155 15.78 -6.92 -2.48
N ALA A 156 15.28 -7.29 -3.66
CA ALA A 156 15.50 -6.52 -4.89
C ALA A 156 14.93 -5.09 -4.80
N ALA A 157 13.79 -4.91 -4.12
CA ALA A 157 13.20 -3.61 -3.87
C ALA A 157 14.07 -2.76 -2.93
N LEU A 158 14.63 -3.36 -1.87
CA LEU A 158 15.58 -2.67 -0.98
C LEU A 158 16.84 -2.23 -1.73
N GLU A 159 17.42 -3.12 -2.55
CA GLU A 159 18.60 -2.81 -3.35
C GLU A 159 18.31 -1.70 -4.38
N LYS A 160 17.15 -1.74 -5.05
CA LYS A 160 16.71 -0.68 -5.99
C LYS A 160 16.63 0.67 -5.28
N ARG A 161 16.01 0.71 -4.10
CA ARG A 161 15.88 1.94 -3.27
C ARG A 161 17.25 2.47 -2.82
N LEU A 162 18.17 1.59 -2.43
CA LEU A 162 19.53 2.00 -2.03
C LEU A 162 20.34 2.54 -3.20
N ARG A 163 20.28 1.90 -4.38
CA ARG A 163 20.94 2.41 -5.60
C ARG A 163 20.45 3.80 -5.98
N ALA A 164 19.13 4.00 -6.01
CA ALA A 164 18.53 5.30 -6.30
C ALA A 164 18.99 6.39 -5.31
N ARG A 165 19.15 6.06 -4.02
CA ARG A 165 19.67 7.01 -3.00
C ARG A 165 21.15 7.34 -3.20
N GLN A 166 21.96 6.36 -3.58
CA GLN A 166 23.39 6.57 -3.86
C GLN A 166 23.58 7.54 -5.02
N GLU A 167 22.76 7.41 -6.07
CA GLU A 167 22.78 8.25 -7.27
C GLU A 167 22.30 9.68 -6.99
N SER A 168 21.38 9.88 -6.03
CA SER A 168 20.77 11.19 -5.75
C SER A 168 21.47 12.02 -4.67
N SER A 169 22.00 11.39 -3.60
CA SER A 169 22.43 12.10 -2.38
C SER A 169 23.92 11.98 -2.05
N GLY A 170 24.69 11.21 -2.83
CA GLY A 170 26.11 10.94 -2.54
C GLY A 170 26.36 10.13 -1.25
N HIS A 171 25.31 9.80 -0.48
CA HIS A 171 25.39 8.93 0.68
C HIS A 171 25.63 7.49 0.23
N PHE A 172 26.89 7.08 0.25
CA PHE A 172 27.27 5.69 -0.01
C PHE A 172 26.88 4.80 1.17
N PHE A 173 25.80 4.03 1.02
CA PHE A 173 25.55 2.86 1.86
C PHE A 173 25.91 1.61 1.05
N PRO A 174 27.04 0.95 1.34
CA PRO A 174 27.50 -0.16 0.51
C PRO A 174 26.51 -1.32 0.50
N ALA A 175 26.17 -1.81 -0.69
CA ALA A 175 25.27 -2.94 -0.87
C ALA A 175 25.72 -4.21 -0.12
N SER A 176 27.03 -4.34 0.15
CA SER A 176 27.59 -5.42 0.99
C SER A 176 27.06 -5.40 2.42
N LEU A 177 26.70 -4.23 2.97
CA LEU A 177 26.12 -4.11 4.30
C LEU A 177 24.64 -4.51 4.35
N LEU A 178 23.90 -4.39 3.24
CA LEU A 178 22.48 -4.79 3.21
C LEU A 178 22.34 -6.28 3.54
N GLN A 179 23.17 -7.14 2.94
CA GLN A 179 23.13 -8.57 3.23
C GLN A 179 23.41 -8.83 4.72
N SER A 180 24.46 -8.20 5.27
CA SER A 180 24.78 -8.35 6.69
C SER A 180 23.64 -7.88 7.62
N GLN A 181 22.89 -6.86 7.22
CA GLN A 181 21.74 -6.37 7.98
C GLN A 181 20.55 -7.32 7.90
N LEU A 182 20.28 -7.92 6.73
CA LEU A 182 19.26 -8.95 6.59
C LEU A 182 19.61 -10.18 7.43
N ASP A 183 20.88 -10.59 7.45
CA ASP A 183 21.35 -11.72 8.27
C ASP A 183 21.30 -11.40 9.78
N THR A 184 21.42 -10.11 10.14
CA THR A 184 21.34 -9.62 11.53
C THR A 184 19.90 -9.38 12.01
N LEU A 185 18.94 -9.25 11.09
CA LEU A 185 17.56 -8.90 11.40
C LEU A 185 16.87 -10.03 12.18
N GLU A 186 16.61 -9.77 13.45
CA GLU A 186 15.73 -10.60 14.26
C GLU A 186 14.31 -10.07 14.13
N LEU A 187 13.43 -10.87 13.51
CA LEU A 187 12.02 -10.55 13.36
C LEU A 187 11.37 -10.21 14.71
N PRO A 188 10.29 -9.39 14.71
CA PRO A 188 9.47 -9.13 15.89
C PRO A 188 9.28 -10.35 16.78
N SER A 189 9.42 -10.18 18.10
CA SER A 189 9.13 -11.23 19.08
C SER A 189 7.91 -10.85 19.91
N ASP A 190 7.25 -11.84 20.50
CA ASP A 190 6.06 -11.65 21.35
C ASP A 190 6.38 -11.08 22.76
N ASP A 191 7.60 -10.59 22.98
CA ASP A 191 7.98 -9.93 24.25
C ASP A 191 7.26 -8.59 24.36
N ALA A 192 6.38 -8.45 25.36
CA ALA A 192 5.57 -7.26 25.58
C ALA A 192 6.39 -5.96 25.69
N ARG A 193 7.67 -6.01 26.12
CA ARG A 193 8.55 -4.82 26.21
C ARG A 193 9.17 -4.41 24.88
N THR A 194 9.24 -5.35 23.94
CA THR A 194 9.79 -5.12 22.59
C THR A 194 8.78 -5.54 21.53
N ALA A 195 7.49 -5.50 21.86
CA ALA A 195 6.42 -5.84 20.94
C ALA A 195 6.54 -4.89 19.76
N CYS A 196 6.67 -5.47 18.57
CA CYS A 196 6.87 -4.71 17.34
C CYS A 196 5.67 -4.91 16.44
N HIS A 197 5.26 -3.82 15.82
CA HIS A 197 4.24 -3.85 14.79
C HIS A 197 4.92 -3.95 13.43
N VAL A 198 4.52 -4.93 12.63
CA VAL A 198 5.00 -5.07 11.26
C VAL A 198 4.25 -4.06 10.41
N PHE A 199 4.95 -3.22 9.67
CA PHE A 199 4.39 -2.30 8.70
C PHE A 199 5.02 -2.60 7.35
N ASP A 200 4.20 -3.13 6.44
CA ASP A 200 4.62 -3.47 5.09
C ASP A 200 4.76 -2.19 4.27
N ALA A 201 5.99 -1.69 4.13
CA ALA A 201 6.25 -0.40 3.50
C ALA A 201 6.21 -0.48 1.97
N ASP A 202 6.11 -1.68 1.40
CA ASP A 202 6.09 -1.98 -0.03
C ASP A 202 4.69 -2.24 -0.59
N VAL A 203 3.67 -2.44 0.26
CA VAL A 203 2.27 -2.61 -0.18
C VAL A 203 1.53 -1.29 -0.41
N TYR A 204 2.24 -0.16 -0.31
CA TYR A 204 1.66 1.16 -0.52
C TYR A 204 2.19 1.78 -1.82
N PRO A 205 1.30 2.31 -2.68
CA PRO A 205 1.68 2.79 -4.01
C PRO A 205 2.52 4.07 -3.97
N SER A 206 2.60 4.75 -2.81
CA SER A 206 3.41 5.94 -2.62
C SER A 206 3.85 6.12 -1.17
N THR A 207 4.90 6.93 -0.96
CA THR A 207 5.31 7.38 0.37
C THR A 207 4.16 8.06 1.11
N ASN A 208 3.35 8.88 0.44
CA ASN A 208 2.22 9.55 1.07
C ASN A 208 1.13 8.56 1.53
N ALA A 209 0.85 7.52 0.75
CA ALA A 209 -0.09 6.47 1.13
C ALA A 209 0.46 5.65 2.31
N ALA A 210 1.75 5.31 2.29
CA ALA A 210 2.42 4.65 3.40
C ALA A 210 2.38 5.50 4.68
N CYS A 211 2.68 6.80 4.57
CA CYS A 211 2.62 7.73 5.71
C CYS A 211 1.20 7.92 6.24
N ALA A 212 0.18 7.98 5.38
CA ALA A 212 -1.21 8.06 5.81
C ALA A 212 -1.63 6.82 6.60
N ALA A 213 -1.23 5.64 6.12
CA ALA A 213 -1.50 4.38 6.80
C ALA A 213 -0.73 4.26 8.12
N LEU A 214 0.55 4.64 8.12
CA LEU A 214 1.39 4.67 9.32
C LEU A 214 0.85 5.66 10.35
N PHE A 215 0.41 6.85 9.92
CA PHE A 215 -0.24 7.84 10.76
C PHE A 215 -1.54 7.32 11.35
N SER A 216 -2.43 6.76 10.52
CA SER A 216 -3.67 6.13 11.00
C SER A 216 -3.37 5.03 12.03
N TYR A 217 -2.32 4.26 11.79
CA TYR A 217 -1.86 3.21 12.68
C TYR A 217 -1.39 3.76 14.04
N VAL A 218 -0.53 4.79 14.09
CA VAL A 218 -0.08 5.35 15.38
C VAL A 218 -1.14 6.22 16.07
N ALA A 219 -2.02 6.88 15.30
CA ALA A 219 -3.02 7.82 15.80
C ALA A 219 -4.27 7.13 16.37
N THR A 220 -4.66 5.94 15.87
CA THR A 220 -5.86 5.21 16.34
C THR A 220 -5.74 4.61 17.74
N THR A 221 -4.66 4.91 18.47
CA THR A 221 -4.34 4.41 19.81
C THR A 221 -4.18 2.89 19.82
N ALA A 222 -2.93 2.46 19.98
CA ALA A 222 -2.51 1.08 20.20
C ALA A 222 -3.42 0.31 21.18
N ARG A 223 -4.07 0.97 22.14
CA ARG A 223 -4.92 0.34 23.18
C ARG A 223 -6.12 -0.45 22.66
N ALA A 224 -6.90 0.07 21.69
CA ALA A 224 -8.07 -0.65 21.15
C ALA A 224 -7.67 -1.83 20.26
N ARG A 225 -6.46 -1.75 19.66
CA ARG A 225 -5.86 -2.81 18.86
C ARG A 225 -5.23 -3.90 19.74
N LEU A 226 -4.55 -3.49 20.82
CA LEU A 226 -3.89 -4.39 21.77
C LEU A 226 -4.89 -5.31 22.45
N GLU A 227 -6.07 -4.82 22.87
CA GLU A 227 -7.02 -5.68 23.59
C GLU A 227 -7.49 -6.89 22.78
N TRP A 228 -7.86 -6.72 21.51
CA TRP A 228 -8.32 -7.85 20.70
C TRP A 228 -7.15 -8.74 20.24
N GLU A 229 -6.01 -8.13 19.85
CA GLU A 229 -4.80 -8.88 19.48
C GLU A 229 -4.24 -9.69 20.65
N GLU A 230 -4.25 -9.16 21.88
CA GLU A 230 -3.84 -9.87 23.10
C GLU A 230 -4.71 -11.10 23.34
N THR A 231 -6.04 -10.97 23.22
CA THR A 231 -6.93 -12.13 23.36
C THR A 231 -6.71 -13.15 22.24
N ALA A 232 -6.42 -12.70 21.02
CA ALA A 232 -6.10 -13.58 19.89
C ALA A 232 -4.78 -14.33 20.11
N ARG A 233 -3.75 -13.64 20.62
CA ARG A 233 -2.44 -14.23 20.97
C ARG A 233 -2.58 -15.24 22.10
N ALA A 234 -3.33 -14.91 23.15
CA ALA A 234 -3.60 -15.82 24.27
C ALA A 234 -4.33 -17.09 23.80
N PHE A 235 -5.30 -16.94 22.89
CA PHE A 235 -5.93 -18.07 22.23
C PHE A 235 -4.92 -18.90 21.42
N LEU A 236 -4.10 -18.26 20.58
CA LEU A 236 -3.11 -18.95 19.76
C LEU A 236 -2.05 -19.67 20.61
N ASP A 237 -1.68 -19.12 21.77
CA ASP A 237 -0.78 -19.78 22.73
C ASP A 237 -1.39 -21.05 23.33
N ASP A 238 -2.66 -21.02 23.76
CA ASP A 238 -3.35 -22.23 24.24
C ASP A 238 -3.54 -23.25 23.10
N TRP A 239 -3.96 -22.78 21.93
CA TRP A 239 -4.11 -23.55 20.71
C TRP A 239 -2.80 -24.27 20.34
N TYR A 240 -1.67 -23.57 20.37
CA TYR A 240 -0.35 -24.14 20.08
C TYR A 240 0.14 -25.09 21.17
N ALA A 241 -0.09 -24.77 22.44
CA ALA A 241 0.26 -25.66 23.55
C ALA A 241 -0.47 -27.01 23.41
N ARG A 242 -1.73 -26.99 22.98
CA ARG A 242 -2.52 -28.20 22.69
C ARG A 242 -2.04 -28.91 21.43
N LEU A 243 -1.71 -28.18 20.36
CA LEU A 243 -1.12 -28.75 19.15
C LEU A 243 0.20 -29.48 19.45
N ARG A 244 1.05 -28.90 20.30
CA ARG A 244 2.27 -29.53 20.84
C ARG A 244 1.97 -30.81 21.59
N LYS A 245 0.98 -30.79 22.50
CA LYS A 245 0.57 -31.99 23.25
C LYS A 245 0.05 -33.10 22.33
N ALA A 246 -0.56 -32.74 21.20
CA ALA A 246 -1.00 -33.67 20.17
C ALA A 246 0.13 -34.20 19.27
N GLY A 247 1.39 -33.75 19.45
CA GLY A 247 2.53 -34.16 18.63
C GLY A 247 2.55 -33.52 17.24
N LEU A 248 1.80 -32.44 17.04
CA LEU A 248 1.61 -31.80 15.73
C LEU A 248 2.33 -30.45 15.60
N ALA A 249 3.19 -30.07 16.55
CA ALA A 249 3.88 -28.79 16.47
C ALA A 249 4.74 -28.64 15.21
N ASP A 250 5.28 -29.75 14.70
CA ASP A 250 6.11 -29.79 13.49
C ASP A 250 5.31 -29.56 12.20
N THR A 251 3.97 -29.53 12.28
CA THR A 251 3.14 -29.05 11.16
C THR A 251 3.21 -27.53 11.00
N LEU A 252 3.70 -26.83 12.03
CA LEU A 252 3.95 -25.40 12.01
C LEU A 252 5.46 -25.18 11.92
N SER A 253 6.02 -25.31 10.72
CA SER A 253 7.38 -24.86 10.45
C SER A 253 7.47 -23.32 10.55
N ASN A 254 8.68 -22.76 10.52
CA ASN A 254 8.86 -21.30 10.44
C ASN A 254 8.31 -20.73 9.12
N ASP A 255 8.21 -21.56 8.08
CA ASP A 255 7.68 -21.17 6.77
C ASP A 255 6.17 -21.33 6.65
N THR A 256 5.52 -21.90 7.67
CA THR A 256 4.07 -22.12 7.70
C THR A 256 3.35 -20.86 8.16
N GLN A 257 2.49 -20.30 7.31
CA GLN A 257 1.65 -19.15 7.67
C GLN A 257 0.39 -19.61 8.40
N ILE A 258 0.05 -18.91 9.49
CA ILE A 258 -1.31 -18.95 10.02
C ILE A 258 -2.11 -18.02 9.14
N ASP A 259 -3.00 -18.59 8.33
CA ASP A 259 -3.74 -17.80 7.35
C ASP A 259 -4.71 -16.85 8.05
N HIS A 260 -5.56 -17.41 8.91
CA HIS A 260 -6.53 -16.64 9.67
C HIS A 260 -6.93 -17.32 10.99
N VAL A 261 -7.56 -16.52 11.86
CA VAL A 261 -8.20 -16.98 13.09
C VAL A 261 -9.70 -16.69 13.04
N CYS A 262 -10.53 -17.55 13.62
CA CYS A 262 -11.97 -17.38 13.65
C CYS A 262 -12.46 -16.92 15.04
N PHE A 263 -13.21 -15.81 15.05
CA PHE A 263 -13.94 -15.33 16.21
C PHE A 263 -15.43 -15.63 16.08
N ARG A 264 -15.98 -16.44 16.99
CA ARG A 264 -17.42 -16.76 17.04
C ARG A 264 -18.19 -15.66 17.77
N CYS A 265 -19.35 -15.35 17.21
CA CYS A 265 -20.34 -14.49 17.83
C CYS A 265 -21.59 -15.32 18.13
N GLY A 266 -22.06 -15.28 19.37
CA GLY A 266 -23.28 -15.93 19.84
C GLY A 266 -24.53 -15.13 19.52
N THR A 267 -24.41 -13.82 19.28
CA THR A 267 -25.53 -12.95 18.87
C THR A 267 -25.16 -12.05 17.70
N GLU A 268 -26.18 -11.62 16.97
CA GLU A 268 -26.05 -10.67 15.87
C GLU A 268 -25.55 -9.30 16.34
N ALA A 269 -25.86 -8.92 17.58
CA ALA A 269 -25.33 -7.71 18.18
C ALA A 269 -23.80 -7.81 18.38
N VAL A 270 -23.32 -8.94 18.92
CA VAL A 270 -21.88 -9.19 19.10
C VAL A 270 -21.16 -9.26 17.74
N TYR A 271 -21.79 -9.86 16.74
CA TYR A 271 -21.27 -9.87 15.37
C TYR A 271 -21.00 -8.46 14.82
N ARG A 272 -22.00 -7.58 14.90
CA ARG A 272 -21.87 -6.18 14.45
C ARG A 272 -20.85 -5.39 15.26
N ASP A 273 -20.85 -5.56 16.58
CA ASP A 273 -19.88 -4.89 17.47
C ASP A 273 -18.44 -5.34 17.19
N THR A 274 -18.23 -6.63 16.95
CA THR A 274 -16.91 -7.20 16.59
C THR A 274 -16.38 -6.58 15.31
N LEU A 275 -17.19 -6.53 14.25
CA LEU A 275 -16.80 -5.88 12.99
C LEU A 275 -16.52 -4.38 13.17
N ALA A 276 -17.32 -3.68 13.98
CA ALA A 276 -17.10 -2.27 14.27
C ALA A 276 -15.80 -2.04 15.07
N LYS A 277 -15.45 -2.93 16.00
CA LYS A 277 -14.18 -2.88 16.75
C LYS A 277 -12.98 -3.10 15.84
N LEU A 278 -13.00 -4.15 15.01
CA LEU A 278 -11.93 -4.43 14.05
C LEU A 278 -11.75 -3.27 13.05
N ARG A 279 -12.84 -2.65 12.59
CA ARG A 279 -12.79 -1.47 11.74
C ARG A 279 -12.19 -0.25 12.44
N ARG A 280 -12.59 0.02 13.69
CA ARG A 280 -12.00 1.11 14.49
C ARG A 280 -10.51 0.89 14.75
N ALA A 281 -10.06 -0.35 14.78
CA ALA A 281 -8.64 -0.73 14.86
C ALA A 281 -7.89 -0.62 13.51
N GLY A 282 -8.54 -0.12 12.45
CA GLY A 282 -7.91 0.12 11.14
C GLY A 282 -7.95 -1.07 10.18
N HIS A 283 -8.66 -2.15 10.53
CA HIS A 283 -8.78 -3.33 9.67
C HIS A 283 -9.91 -3.18 8.65
N VAL A 284 -9.83 -3.95 7.57
CA VAL A 284 -10.65 -3.78 6.37
C VAL A 284 -11.47 -5.03 6.14
N VAL A 285 -12.77 -4.88 5.85
CA VAL A 285 -13.60 -6.02 5.42
C VAL A 285 -13.17 -6.43 4.01
N ALA A 286 -12.68 -7.66 3.87
CA ALA A 286 -12.25 -8.20 2.59
C ALA A 286 -13.43 -8.68 1.74
N GLY A 287 -14.47 -9.21 2.39
CA GLY A 287 -15.68 -9.72 1.75
C GLY A 287 -16.55 -10.52 2.72
N ALA A 288 -17.74 -10.88 2.27
CA ALA A 288 -18.66 -11.71 3.04
C ALA A 288 -19.24 -12.85 2.17
N SER A 289 -19.04 -14.09 2.60
CA SER A 289 -19.48 -15.29 1.88
C SER A 289 -20.69 -15.91 2.59
N ASN A 290 -21.66 -16.45 1.83
CA ASN A 290 -22.80 -17.12 2.42
C ASN A 290 -22.56 -18.64 2.49
N VAL A 291 -22.39 -19.16 3.71
CA VAL A 291 -22.06 -20.58 3.93
C VAL A 291 -23.15 -21.24 4.77
N GLY A 292 -23.98 -22.05 4.11
CA GLY A 292 -25.06 -22.79 4.78
C GLY A 292 -26.15 -21.88 5.34
N GLY A 293 -26.48 -20.80 4.63
CA GLY A 293 -27.56 -19.87 4.93
C GLY A 293 -27.21 -18.81 5.99
N ARG A 294 -25.93 -18.61 6.26
CA ARG A 294 -25.44 -17.56 7.17
C ARG A 294 -24.25 -16.85 6.53
N GLU A 295 -24.16 -15.56 6.79
CA GLU A 295 -23.03 -14.75 6.38
C GLU A 295 -21.78 -15.09 7.19
N ILE A 296 -20.64 -15.10 6.52
CA ILE A 296 -19.32 -15.21 7.13
C ILE A 296 -18.49 -14.07 6.57
N THR A 297 -18.12 -13.14 7.44
CA THR A 297 -17.33 -11.96 7.05
C THR A 297 -15.86 -12.22 7.28
N THR A 298 -15.06 -11.98 6.25
CA THR A 298 -13.60 -12.02 6.34
C THR A 298 -13.07 -10.62 6.49
N VAL A 299 -12.28 -10.38 7.53
CA VAL A 299 -11.62 -9.10 7.82
C VAL A 299 -10.12 -9.25 7.54
N ARG A 300 -9.58 -8.46 6.61
CA ARG A 300 -8.14 -8.32 6.38
C ARG A 300 -7.55 -7.42 7.46
N LEU A 301 -6.55 -7.93 8.16
CA LEU A 301 -5.81 -7.20 9.17
C LEU A 301 -4.86 -6.21 8.52
N ARG A 302 -4.82 -4.99 9.08
CA ARG A 302 -3.96 -3.90 8.63
C ARG A 302 -3.34 -3.14 9.80
N PRO A 303 -2.02 -3.22 9.95
CA PRO A 303 -1.18 -4.34 9.51
C PRO A 303 -1.65 -5.70 10.04
N PRO A 304 -1.21 -6.81 9.44
CA PRO A 304 -1.25 -8.14 10.06
C PRO A 304 -0.63 -8.14 11.47
N PHE A 305 -1.06 -9.04 12.35
CA PHE A 305 -0.37 -9.23 13.62
C PHE A 305 0.58 -10.43 13.55
N PHE A 306 1.64 -10.38 14.35
CA PHE A 306 2.69 -11.39 14.36
C PHE A 306 2.60 -12.25 15.61
N TRP A 307 2.71 -13.58 15.48
CA TRP A 307 2.69 -14.50 16.60
C TRP A 307 3.71 -15.64 16.36
N ARG A 308 4.66 -15.81 17.29
CA ARG A 308 5.71 -16.85 17.26
C ARG A 308 6.45 -17.04 15.93
N GLY A 309 6.87 -15.95 15.29
CA GLY A 309 7.59 -16.05 14.01
C GLY A 309 6.67 -16.02 12.78
N ARG A 310 5.35 -15.99 12.96
CA ARG A 310 4.35 -16.15 11.90
C ARG A 310 3.44 -14.94 11.82
N THR A 311 3.03 -14.61 10.61
CA THR A 311 2.07 -13.54 10.35
C THR A 311 0.65 -14.12 10.30
N VAL A 312 -0.31 -13.41 10.90
CA VAL A 312 -1.76 -13.67 10.79
C VAL A 312 -2.39 -12.52 10.01
N ASN A 313 -2.93 -12.83 8.84
CA ASN A 313 -3.37 -11.82 7.87
C ASN A 313 -4.87 -11.49 7.93
N ALA A 314 -5.68 -12.39 8.48
CA ALA A 314 -7.12 -12.21 8.50
C ALA A 314 -7.79 -12.75 9.78
N VAL A 315 -8.98 -12.23 10.04
CA VAL A 315 -9.93 -12.75 11.02
C VAL A 315 -11.22 -13.12 10.29
N GLU A 316 -11.67 -14.36 10.48
CA GLU A 316 -13.00 -14.78 10.07
C GLU A 316 -13.99 -14.49 11.21
N VAL A 317 -15.08 -13.79 10.91
CA VAL A 317 -16.15 -13.46 11.86
C VAL A 317 -17.46 -14.04 11.32
N PRO A 318 -17.88 -15.23 11.76
CA PRO A 318 -19.08 -15.86 11.25
C PRO A 318 -20.35 -15.37 11.96
N MET A 319 -21.40 -15.02 11.22
CA MET A 319 -22.71 -14.69 11.79
C MET A 319 -23.29 -15.90 12.55
N PRO A 320 -23.89 -15.71 13.74
CA PRO A 320 -24.52 -16.79 14.50
C PRO A 320 -25.60 -17.50 13.69
N LYS A 321 -25.62 -18.83 13.77
CA LYS A 321 -26.64 -19.64 13.11
C LYS A 321 -27.91 -19.65 13.96
N LYS A 322 -29.04 -19.25 13.35
CA LYS A 322 -30.36 -19.26 14.01
C LYS A 322 -30.66 -20.65 14.59
N GLY A 323 -30.98 -20.71 15.89
CA GLY A 323 -31.29 -21.95 16.60
C GLY A 323 -30.09 -22.84 16.98
N ARG A 324 -28.85 -22.42 16.70
CA ARG A 324 -27.61 -23.10 17.14
C ARG A 324 -26.58 -22.08 17.62
N PRO A 325 -26.83 -21.36 18.73
CA PRO A 325 -25.90 -20.38 19.25
C PRO A 325 -24.62 -21.05 19.74
N LYS A 326 -23.48 -20.40 19.50
CA LYS A 326 -22.17 -20.75 20.07
C LYS A 326 -21.77 -19.65 21.06
N PRO A 327 -20.94 -19.93 22.07
CA PRO A 327 -20.40 -18.88 22.92
C PRO A 327 -19.54 -17.90 22.12
N ASP A 328 -19.46 -16.66 22.60
CA ASP A 328 -18.56 -15.65 22.06
C ASP A 328 -17.10 -16.05 22.33
N GLY A 329 -16.23 -15.90 21.33
CA GLY A 329 -14.79 -16.11 21.54
C GLY A 329 -14.06 -16.73 20.35
N TRP A 330 -12.74 -16.82 20.51
CA TRP A 330 -11.86 -17.49 19.55
C TRP A 330 -12.14 -19.00 19.53
N GLU A 331 -12.31 -19.57 18.35
CA GLU A 331 -12.70 -20.98 18.18
C GLU A 331 -11.60 -21.80 17.50
N HIS A 332 -11.09 -21.32 16.38
CA HIS A 332 -10.13 -22.08 15.59
C HIS A 332 -9.14 -21.17 14.89
N ALA A 333 -8.00 -21.75 14.53
CA ALA A 333 -7.02 -21.15 13.63
C ALA A 333 -6.86 -22.05 12.41
N GLU A 334 -6.68 -21.42 11.25
CA GLU A 334 -6.48 -22.11 9.99
C GLU A 334 -5.07 -21.87 9.43
N VAL A 335 -4.52 -22.91 8.83
CA VAL A 335 -3.16 -22.95 8.30
C VAL A 335 -3.24 -23.19 6.79
N ALA A 336 -2.70 -22.25 6.02
CA ALA A 336 -2.56 -22.41 4.57
C ALA A 336 -1.30 -23.22 4.25
N LEU A 337 -1.43 -24.24 3.41
CA LEU A 337 -0.33 -25.15 3.05
C LEU A 337 0.42 -24.77 1.77
N MET A 338 0.03 -23.71 1.04
CA MET A 338 0.63 -23.35 -0.26
C MET A 338 1.75 -22.30 -0.22
N ARG A 339 2.79 -22.53 -1.02
CA ARG A 339 3.62 -21.52 -1.72
C ARG A 339 3.92 -22.01 -3.15
N GLY A 340 3.86 -21.14 -4.15
CA GLY A 340 4.55 -21.36 -5.44
C GLY A 340 3.82 -22.14 -6.55
N GLY A 341 2.59 -22.60 -6.32
CA GLY A 341 1.76 -23.20 -7.36
C GLY A 341 2.06 -24.68 -7.67
N VAL A 342 0.95 -25.44 -7.75
CA VAL A 342 0.82 -26.89 -8.01
C VAL A 342 0.77 -27.79 -6.75
N GLU A 343 -0.30 -28.63 -6.69
CA GLU A 343 -0.57 -29.80 -5.81
C GLU A 343 -1.02 -29.62 -4.34
N GLY A 344 -2.13 -28.92 -4.12
CA GLY A 344 -2.76 -28.77 -2.79
C GLY A 344 -3.37 -30.02 -2.14
N ALA A 345 -4.01 -30.89 -2.92
CA ALA A 345 -4.71 -32.05 -2.39
C ALA A 345 -3.74 -33.10 -1.83
N GLU A 346 -2.60 -33.27 -2.49
CA GLU A 346 -1.56 -34.22 -2.09
C GLU A 346 -0.91 -33.83 -0.75
N HIS A 347 -0.79 -32.53 -0.45
CA HIS A 347 -0.28 -32.06 0.84
C HIS A 347 -1.24 -32.35 2.01
N LEU A 348 -2.55 -32.20 1.80
CA LEU A 348 -3.55 -32.55 2.83
C LEU A 348 -3.59 -34.06 3.07
N GLU A 349 -3.52 -34.85 2.00
CA GLU A 349 -3.41 -36.31 2.05
C GLU A 349 -2.12 -36.76 2.77
N ALA A 350 -0.97 -36.19 2.40
CA ALA A 350 0.32 -36.47 3.02
C ALA A 350 0.32 -36.10 4.51
N LEU A 351 -0.30 -34.99 4.88
CA LEU A 351 -0.46 -34.58 6.27
C LEU A 351 -1.30 -35.60 7.06
N ARG A 352 -2.43 -36.04 6.49
CA ARG A 352 -3.28 -37.07 7.08
C ARG A 352 -2.52 -38.38 7.30
N LEU A 353 -1.75 -38.81 6.30
CA LEU A 353 -0.97 -40.05 6.34
C LEU A 353 0.22 -39.96 7.32
N LYS A 354 0.84 -38.79 7.46
CA LYS A 354 1.94 -38.54 8.41
C LYS A 354 1.49 -38.67 9.86
N TYR A 355 0.23 -38.34 10.17
CA TYR A 355 -0.32 -38.39 11.51
C TYR A 355 -1.58 -39.26 11.59
N PRO A 356 -1.44 -40.60 11.48
CA PRO A 356 -2.57 -41.52 11.42
C PRO A 356 -3.31 -41.68 12.76
N SER A 357 -2.69 -41.26 13.88
CA SER A 357 -3.29 -41.28 15.22
C SER A 357 -4.25 -40.12 15.49
N VAL A 358 -4.32 -39.13 14.60
CA VAL A 358 -5.21 -37.97 14.75
C VAL A 358 -6.59 -38.32 14.19
N ALA A 359 -7.63 -37.99 14.94
CA ALA A 359 -9.01 -38.15 14.52
C ALA A 359 -9.40 -37.04 13.52
N TRP A 360 -9.03 -37.23 12.26
CA TRP A 360 -9.30 -36.28 11.18
C TRP A 360 -10.77 -36.24 10.76
N GLU A 361 -11.32 -35.03 10.58
CA GLU A 361 -12.61 -34.75 9.96
C GLU A 361 -12.41 -34.48 8.47
N LEU A 362 -12.93 -35.40 7.64
CA LEU A 362 -12.62 -35.47 6.21
C LEU A 362 -13.65 -34.78 5.31
N LYS A 363 -14.80 -34.34 5.87
CA LYS A 363 -15.87 -33.74 5.07
C LYS A 363 -15.41 -32.52 4.25
N GLY A 364 -14.42 -31.79 4.76
CA GLY A 364 -13.83 -30.63 4.11
C GLY A 364 -13.00 -30.93 2.86
N LEU A 365 -12.51 -32.16 2.70
CA LEU A 365 -11.67 -32.55 1.55
C LEU A 365 -12.45 -32.55 0.23
N ALA A 366 -13.77 -32.72 0.29
CA ALA A 366 -14.64 -32.75 -0.88
C ALA A 366 -15.01 -31.34 -1.40
N LYS A 367 -14.56 -30.25 -0.74
CA LYS A 367 -14.87 -28.89 -1.21
C LYS A 367 -14.16 -28.62 -2.54
N ALA A 368 -14.93 -28.26 -3.56
CA ALA A 368 -14.40 -27.92 -4.89
C ALA A 368 -13.50 -26.67 -4.87
N LEU A 369 -13.78 -25.73 -3.97
CA LEU A 369 -12.95 -24.56 -3.72
C LEU A 369 -12.38 -24.67 -2.30
N ASN A 370 -11.05 -24.56 -2.20
CA ASN A 370 -10.29 -24.58 -0.95
C ASN A 370 -10.62 -25.78 -0.05
N ALA A 371 -10.28 -26.99 -0.53
CA ALA A 371 -10.34 -28.21 0.26
C ALA A 371 -9.64 -28.04 1.61
N GLU A 372 -10.24 -28.60 2.67
CA GLU A 372 -9.72 -28.49 4.02
C GLU A 372 -9.70 -29.84 4.74
N LEU A 373 -8.72 -29.99 5.63
CA LEU A 373 -8.60 -31.08 6.58
C LEU A 373 -8.65 -30.48 7.98
N SER A 374 -9.44 -31.06 8.88
CA SER A 374 -9.58 -30.49 10.22
C SER A 374 -9.58 -31.55 11.30
N PHE A 375 -9.30 -31.13 12.53
CA PHE A 375 -9.46 -31.97 13.71
C PHE A 375 -9.70 -31.11 14.94
N ALA A 376 -10.34 -31.70 15.95
CA ALA A 376 -10.54 -31.06 17.25
C ALA A 376 -9.30 -31.26 18.13
N LEU A 377 -8.87 -30.21 18.83
CA LEU A 377 -7.75 -30.28 19.77
C LEU A 377 -8.19 -31.00 21.06
N ALA A 378 -7.31 -31.85 21.58
CA ALA A 378 -7.60 -32.62 22.78
C ALA A 378 -7.92 -31.71 23.98
N GLY A 379 -8.96 -32.08 24.73
CA GLY A 379 -9.37 -31.37 25.95
C GLY A 379 -10.22 -30.11 25.72
N ASP A 380 -10.58 -29.78 24.48
CA ASP A 380 -11.63 -28.79 24.18
C ASP A 380 -12.30 -29.10 22.81
N PRO A 381 -13.50 -29.71 22.78
CA PRO A 381 -14.19 -30.01 21.53
C PRO A 381 -14.67 -28.76 20.78
N GLY A 382 -14.62 -27.57 21.40
CA GLY A 382 -14.87 -26.30 20.74
C GLY A 382 -13.66 -25.74 20.00
N MET A 383 -12.45 -26.22 20.28
CA MET A 383 -11.22 -25.71 19.68
C MET A 383 -10.72 -26.61 18.56
N ALA A 384 -10.53 -26.06 17.36
CA ALA A 384 -10.13 -26.82 16.19
C ALA A 384 -8.88 -26.26 15.49
N VAL A 385 -8.23 -27.14 14.74
CA VAL A 385 -7.18 -26.80 13.78
C VAL A 385 -7.71 -27.19 12.40
N LYS A 386 -7.53 -26.30 11.44
CA LYS A 386 -7.83 -26.60 10.04
C LYS A 386 -6.63 -26.31 9.17
N PHE A 387 -6.41 -27.17 8.21
CA PHE A 387 -5.44 -27.00 7.14
C PHE A 387 -6.19 -26.87 5.85
N HIS A 388 -5.84 -25.88 5.07
CA HIS A 388 -6.48 -25.62 3.79
C HIS A 388 -5.42 -25.29 2.75
N HIS A 389 -5.83 -25.46 1.50
CA HIS A 389 -4.91 -25.33 0.37
C HIS A 389 -4.51 -23.88 0.14
N ARG A 390 -5.47 -22.96 0.03
CA ARG A 390 -5.23 -21.57 -0.39
C ARG A 390 -5.50 -20.59 0.75
N PRO A 391 -4.72 -19.50 0.86
CA PRO A 391 -5.02 -18.41 1.79
C PRO A 391 -6.45 -17.89 1.65
N LEU A 392 -7.14 -17.63 2.75
CA LEU A 392 -8.56 -17.24 2.77
C LEU A 392 -8.78 -15.94 2.00
N LEU A 393 -7.86 -14.98 2.11
CA LEU A 393 -7.98 -13.71 1.39
C LEU A 393 -7.97 -13.88 -0.14
N GLU A 394 -7.26 -14.87 -0.67
CA GLU A 394 -7.29 -15.21 -2.11
C GLU A 394 -8.59 -15.90 -2.49
N VAL A 395 -9.09 -16.78 -1.63
CA VAL A 395 -10.37 -17.48 -1.82
C VAL A 395 -11.52 -16.48 -1.88
N VAL A 396 -11.57 -15.53 -0.94
CA VAL A 396 -12.59 -14.49 -0.89
C VAL A 396 -12.51 -13.58 -2.12
N ALA A 397 -11.31 -13.18 -2.55
CA ALA A 397 -11.15 -12.39 -3.78
C ALA A 397 -11.71 -13.14 -5.01
N TYR A 398 -11.35 -14.41 -5.16
CA TYR A 398 -11.87 -15.27 -6.22
C TYR A 398 -13.41 -15.45 -6.15
N GLU A 399 -13.96 -15.57 -4.94
CA GLU A 399 -15.41 -15.67 -4.73
C GLU A 399 -16.12 -14.36 -5.12
N ILE A 400 -15.56 -13.20 -4.80
CA ILE A 400 -16.11 -11.89 -5.19
C ILE A 400 -16.11 -11.75 -6.72
N GLU A 401 -15.00 -12.05 -7.38
CA GLU A 401 -14.87 -11.97 -8.85
C GLU A 401 -15.93 -12.80 -9.59
N ARG A 402 -16.37 -13.91 -8.99
CA ARG A 402 -17.38 -14.81 -9.55
C ARG A 402 -18.79 -14.60 -8.99
N GLY A 403 -19.00 -13.56 -8.19
CA GLY A 403 -20.30 -13.25 -7.58
C GLY A 403 -20.77 -14.27 -6.53
N MET A 404 -19.86 -15.08 -5.99
CA MET A 404 -20.12 -16.07 -4.94
C MET A 404 -20.01 -15.47 -3.53
N ALA A 405 -19.30 -14.35 -3.38
CA ALA A 405 -19.22 -13.56 -2.16
C ALA A 405 -19.60 -12.11 -2.44
N GLN A 406 -20.06 -11.40 -1.40
CA GLN A 406 -20.36 -9.99 -1.44
C GLN A 406 -19.08 -9.17 -1.27
N ALA A 407 -18.84 -8.26 -2.21
CA ALA A 407 -17.81 -7.24 -2.08
C ALA A 407 -18.13 -6.31 -0.89
N PRO A 408 -17.10 -5.79 -0.20
CA PRO A 408 -17.32 -4.78 0.83
C PRO A 408 -18.02 -3.54 0.24
N PRO A 409 -18.94 -2.90 0.99
CA PRO A 409 -19.64 -1.70 0.50
C PRO A 409 -18.66 -0.55 0.17
N PRO A 410 -19.04 0.40 -0.71
CA PRO A 410 -18.20 1.56 -1.05
C PRO A 410 -17.78 2.33 0.22
N GLY A 411 -16.48 2.58 0.37
CA GLY A 411 -15.89 3.18 1.60
C GLY A 411 -15.53 2.16 2.70
N PHE A 412 -15.78 0.87 2.47
CA PHE A 412 -15.35 -0.25 3.32
C PHE A 412 -14.34 -1.18 2.61
N ALA A 413 -14.16 -1.02 1.30
CA ALA A 413 -13.06 -1.61 0.55
C ALA A 413 -11.77 -0.83 0.83
N GLY A 414 -10.71 -1.51 1.27
CA GLY A 414 -9.36 -0.95 1.14
C GLY A 414 -8.96 -1.10 -0.32
N PHE A 415 -8.57 0.01 -0.98
CA PHE A 415 -8.08 0.09 -2.36
C PHE A 415 -8.07 -1.25 -3.09
N ALA A 416 -9.20 -1.61 -3.70
CA ALA A 416 -9.32 -2.85 -4.45
C ALA A 416 -8.57 -2.65 -5.77
N ASN A 417 -7.32 -3.13 -5.84
CA ASN A 417 -6.67 -3.64 -7.06
C ASN A 417 -5.20 -4.08 -6.84
N GLU A 418 -4.88 -4.73 -5.71
CA GLU A 418 -3.55 -5.31 -5.53
C GLU A 418 -3.68 -6.77 -5.06
N THR A 419 -3.69 -7.66 -6.05
CA THR A 419 -3.41 -9.09 -5.85
C THR A 419 -2.06 -9.36 -6.51
N PRO A 420 -1.05 -9.95 -5.82
CA PRO A 420 0.17 -10.39 -6.46
C PRO A 420 -0.17 -11.56 -7.40
N THR A 421 -0.06 -11.36 -8.71
CA THR A 421 -0.20 -12.45 -9.69
C THR A 421 1.13 -13.18 -9.82
N PHE A 422 1.28 -14.31 -9.12
CA PHE A 422 2.52 -15.12 -9.13
C PHE A 422 2.54 -16.26 -10.16
N PHE A 423 1.59 -16.35 -11.10
CA PHE A 423 1.59 -17.41 -12.13
C PHE A 423 2.17 -16.93 -13.47
N GLY A 424 3.50 -16.96 -13.55
CA GLY A 424 4.21 -17.04 -14.82
C GLY A 424 4.44 -18.49 -15.24
N ARG A 425 3.60 -19.04 -16.13
CA ARG A 425 4.05 -19.77 -17.34
C ARG A 425 2.89 -20.23 -18.23
N LYS A 426 3.00 -19.87 -19.51
CA LYS A 426 2.23 -20.39 -20.64
C LYS A 426 2.33 -21.93 -20.72
N GLY A 427 1.23 -22.62 -20.48
CA GLY A 427 1.04 -24.02 -20.87
C GLY A 427 0.41 -24.10 -22.26
N LYS A 428 1.21 -24.53 -23.25
CA LYS A 428 0.71 -24.98 -24.56
C LYS A 428 -0.42 -25.99 -24.36
N ARG A 429 -1.56 -25.79 -25.02
CA ARG A 429 -2.58 -26.82 -25.17
C ARG A 429 -1.99 -27.97 -26.00
N ALA A 430 -1.60 -29.06 -25.33
CA ALA A 430 -1.54 -30.37 -25.98
C ALA A 430 -2.99 -30.84 -26.16
N ARG A 431 -3.41 -31.03 -27.42
CA ARG A 431 -4.61 -31.80 -27.74
C ARG A 431 -4.27 -33.26 -27.43
N GLY A 432 -5.03 -33.87 -26.54
CA GLY A 432 -5.07 -35.32 -26.40
C GLY A 432 -5.86 -35.88 -27.57
N ASP A 433 -5.27 -36.90 -28.18
CA ASP A 433 -5.84 -37.76 -29.18
C ASP A 433 -6.90 -38.64 -28.52
N ASP A 434 -8.15 -38.53 -28.99
CA ASP A 434 -9.15 -39.58 -28.82
C ASP A 434 -9.10 -40.45 -30.09
N GLU A 435 -8.50 -41.63 -29.97
CA GLU A 435 -8.78 -42.77 -30.83
C GLU A 435 -10.18 -43.28 -30.48
N ASP A 436 -11.10 -43.26 -31.44
CA ASP A 436 -12.03 -44.37 -31.71
C ASP A 436 -12.83 -44.13 -33.00
N ASP A 437 -12.61 -45.06 -33.92
CA ASP A 437 -13.51 -45.65 -34.91
C ASP A 437 -14.12 -44.84 -36.07
N GLU A 438 -13.57 -45.18 -37.24
CA GLU A 438 -14.19 -45.39 -38.55
C GLU A 438 -15.68 -45.03 -38.73
N ALA A 439 -15.95 -44.13 -39.68
CA ALA A 439 -16.74 -44.46 -40.88
C ALA A 439 -16.88 -43.28 -41.86
N LYS A 440 -16.77 -43.61 -43.16
CA LYS A 440 -17.23 -42.86 -44.35
C LYS A 440 -16.33 -41.78 -44.94
N LYS A 441 -15.31 -42.27 -45.63
CA LYS A 441 -15.03 -42.06 -47.07
C LYS A 441 -16.12 -41.27 -47.85
N LYS A 442 -15.75 -40.13 -48.46
CA LYS A 442 -15.80 -39.88 -49.92
C LYS A 442 -15.47 -38.43 -50.32
N GLU A 443 -14.52 -38.32 -51.26
CA GLU A 443 -14.52 -37.49 -52.50
C GLU A 443 -14.90 -36.00 -52.37
N LYS A 444 -14.06 -35.02 -52.73
CA LYS A 444 -13.48 -34.68 -54.06
C LYS A 444 -12.49 -33.51 -53.82
N THR A 445 -11.21 -33.55 -54.22
CA THR A 445 -10.66 -33.08 -55.52
C THR A 445 -11.30 -31.76 -55.99
N SER A 446 -10.60 -30.68 -56.34
CA SER A 446 -9.21 -30.50 -56.73
C SER A 446 -8.97 -29.04 -57.17
N ASP A 447 -7.70 -28.70 -57.42
CA ASP A 447 -7.18 -27.74 -58.43
C ASP A 447 -7.40 -26.23 -58.18
N ASP A 448 -6.49 -25.30 -58.50
CA ASP A 448 -5.12 -25.35 -59.02
C ASP A 448 -4.53 -23.92 -59.01
N ALA A 449 -3.19 -23.86 -59.11
CA ALA A 449 -2.33 -22.82 -59.74
C ALA A 449 -2.52 -21.32 -59.38
N ALA A 450 -1.57 -20.63 -58.72
CA ALA A 450 -0.23 -20.19 -59.19
C ALA A 450 -0.25 -19.22 -60.39
N THR A 451 0.04 -17.92 -60.19
CA THR A 451 1.26 -17.19 -60.68
C THR A 451 1.19 -15.65 -60.53
N THR A 452 2.25 -15.12 -59.89
CA THR A 452 3.09 -13.91 -60.15
C THR A 452 2.57 -12.50 -60.53
N SER A 453 3.19 -11.54 -59.82
CA SER A 453 3.83 -10.25 -60.21
C SER A 453 3.06 -8.92 -60.28
N ASP A 454 3.55 -8.02 -59.39
CA ASP A 454 3.93 -6.60 -59.53
C ASP A 454 2.91 -5.44 -59.62
N ALA A 455 2.99 -4.62 -58.56
CA ALA A 455 3.04 -3.15 -58.46
C ALA A 455 2.05 -2.25 -59.24
N ASP A 456 1.14 -1.59 -58.50
CA ASP A 456 1.04 -0.12 -58.37
C ASP A 456 -0.14 0.26 -57.43
N ALA A 457 0.02 1.34 -56.66
CA ALA A 457 -0.99 1.89 -55.71
C ALA A 457 -1.50 3.27 -56.20
N PRO A 458 -2.51 3.90 -55.56
CA PRO A 458 -3.84 3.46 -55.11
C PRO A 458 -4.97 4.28 -55.82
N PRO A 459 -6.27 4.06 -55.50
CA PRO A 459 -6.92 4.99 -54.56
C PRO A 459 -7.90 4.29 -53.60
N GLY A 460 -8.19 4.96 -52.49
CA GLY A 460 -8.96 4.41 -51.38
C GLY A 460 -10.47 4.46 -51.54
N GLU A 461 -11.14 3.77 -50.62
CA GLU A 461 -12.49 4.08 -50.16
C GLU A 461 -12.71 3.46 -48.78
N ASN A 462 -13.48 4.19 -47.97
CA ASN A 462 -13.80 3.93 -46.57
C ASN A 462 -14.57 2.62 -46.38
N GLU A 463 -14.14 1.77 -45.45
CA GLU A 463 -15.01 0.76 -44.86
C GLU A 463 -14.96 0.84 -43.33
N THR A 464 -16.03 1.39 -42.76
CA THR A 464 -16.36 1.44 -41.35
C THR A 464 -16.61 0.03 -40.81
N THR A 465 -15.55 -0.66 -40.42
CA THR A 465 -15.65 -1.93 -39.68
C THR A 465 -15.66 -1.66 -38.17
N LYS A 466 -16.68 -2.21 -37.47
CA LYS A 466 -16.75 -2.25 -36.00
C LYS A 466 -15.40 -2.74 -35.44
N PRO A 467 -14.86 -2.14 -34.36
CA PRO A 467 -13.58 -2.56 -33.82
C PRO A 467 -13.67 -4.02 -33.38
N ASP A 468 -12.72 -4.82 -33.86
CA ASP A 468 -12.55 -6.23 -33.52
C ASP A 468 -12.47 -6.39 -32.00
N SER A 469 -13.38 -7.19 -31.43
CA SER A 469 -13.45 -7.46 -29.98
C SER A 469 -12.13 -7.95 -29.39
N ARG A 470 -11.26 -8.57 -30.19
CA ARG A 470 -9.87 -8.90 -29.81
C ARG A 470 -9.00 -7.66 -29.59
N LYS A 471 -9.03 -6.69 -30.51
CA LYS A 471 -8.27 -5.43 -30.37
C LYS A 471 -8.71 -4.62 -29.17
N MET A 472 -10.01 -4.65 -28.82
CA MET A 472 -10.52 -3.97 -27.62
C MET A 472 -10.05 -4.65 -26.33
N ASN A 473 -10.08 -5.99 -26.27
CA ASN A 473 -9.56 -6.73 -25.12
C ASN A 473 -8.04 -6.57 -24.96
N ASP A 474 -7.29 -6.52 -26.07
CA ASP A 474 -5.86 -6.25 -26.04
C ASP A 474 -5.58 -4.82 -25.53
N LEU A 475 -6.33 -3.81 -25.99
CA LEU A 475 -6.22 -2.44 -25.48
C LEU A 475 -6.58 -2.32 -24.00
N LEU A 476 -7.67 -2.96 -23.55
CA LEU A 476 -8.08 -2.97 -22.15
C LEU A 476 -7.06 -3.68 -21.26
N SER A 477 -6.40 -4.74 -21.77
CA SER A 477 -5.33 -5.43 -21.04
C SER A 477 -4.10 -4.55 -20.82
N VAL A 478 -3.75 -3.69 -21.78
CA VAL A 478 -2.65 -2.73 -21.64
C VAL A 478 -2.96 -1.74 -20.52
N PHE A 479 -4.18 -1.20 -20.47
CA PHE A 479 -4.57 -0.28 -19.38
C PHE A 479 -4.68 -0.97 -18.02
N ALA A 480 -4.88 -2.29 -17.95
CA ALA A 480 -4.98 -3.03 -16.69
C ALA A 480 -3.62 -3.41 -16.07
N ASP A 481 -2.53 -3.32 -16.84
CA ASP A 481 -1.19 -3.65 -16.35
C ASP A 481 -0.68 -2.55 -15.39
N PRO A 482 -0.41 -2.86 -14.10
CA PRO A 482 0.05 -1.88 -13.13
C PRO A 482 1.50 -1.41 -13.39
N LEU A 483 2.29 -2.18 -14.15
CA LEU A 483 3.68 -1.85 -14.45
C LEU A 483 3.82 -0.84 -15.60
N VAL A 484 2.75 -0.59 -16.34
CA VAL A 484 2.76 0.30 -17.49
C VAL A 484 2.50 1.75 -17.07
N THR A 485 3.45 2.63 -17.38
CA THR A 485 3.28 4.09 -17.22
C THR A 485 2.58 4.69 -18.43
N PHE A 486 1.61 5.56 -18.19
CA PHE A 486 0.86 6.25 -19.25
C PHE A 486 1.20 7.73 -19.31
N GLY A 487 1.25 8.26 -20.53
CA GLY A 487 1.34 9.69 -20.83
C GLY A 487 0.03 10.22 -21.41
N LEU A 488 -0.37 11.42 -20.98
CA LEU A 488 -1.49 12.18 -21.52
C LEU A 488 -0.94 13.39 -22.28
N GLU A 489 -1.13 13.38 -23.58
CA GLU A 489 -0.85 14.50 -24.44
C GLU A 489 -1.80 15.67 -24.16
N MET A 490 -1.23 16.82 -23.83
CA MET A 490 -1.96 18.05 -23.53
C MET A 490 -1.18 19.27 -24.04
N ARG A 491 -1.89 20.28 -24.57
CA ARG A 491 -1.25 21.52 -25.04
C ARG A 491 -1.33 22.63 -24.01
N GLU A 492 -0.46 23.61 -24.14
CA GLU A 492 -0.64 24.90 -23.48
C GLU A 492 -1.83 25.68 -24.10
N PRO A 493 -2.56 26.49 -23.31
CA PRO A 493 -2.35 26.76 -21.89
C PRO A 493 -2.95 25.70 -20.94
N TRP A 494 -3.62 24.68 -21.47
CA TRP A 494 -4.40 23.73 -20.65
C TRP A 494 -3.53 22.86 -19.75
N ALA A 495 -2.36 22.42 -20.23
CA ALA A 495 -1.39 21.69 -19.42
C ALA A 495 -0.98 22.52 -18.20
N GLY A 496 -0.58 23.78 -18.39
CA GLY A 496 -0.28 24.70 -17.30
C GLY A 496 -1.47 24.99 -16.38
N MET A 497 -2.69 25.12 -16.91
CA MET A 497 -3.90 25.34 -16.09
C MET A 497 -4.24 24.13 -15.20
N VAL A 498 -4.06 22.90 -15.69
CA VAL A 498 -4.20 21.69 -14.87
C VAL A 498 -3.12 21.68 -13.78
N LEU A 499 -1.87 21.98 -14.14
CA LEU A 499 -0.74 21.99 -13.21
C LEU A 499 -0.90 23.01 -12.07
N ARG A 500 -1.50 24.18 -12.35
CA ARG A 500 -1.80 25.21 -11.35
C ARG A 500 -3.14 24.99 -10.62
N GLY A 501 -3.88 23.93 -10.94
CA GLY A 501 -5.20 23.66 -10.36
C GLY A 501 -6.32 24.60 -10.82
N GLU A 502 -6.07 25.44 -11.83
CA GLU A 502 -7.05 26.38 -12.42
C GLU A 502 -8.10 25.67 -13.29
N LYS A 503 -7.74 24.49 -13.80
CA LYS A 503 -8.58 23.56 -14.57
C LYS A 503 -8.66 22.23 -13.82
N THR A 504 -9.82 21.96 -13.23
CA THR A 504 -10.09 20.76 -12.42
C THR A 504 -10.83 19.66 -13.20
N VAL A 505 -11.22 19.94 -14.44
CA VAL A 505 -11.87 19.00 -15.34
C VAL A 505 -11.20 19.01 -16.70
N GLU A 506 -10.67 17.87 -17.13
CA GLU A 506 -10.23 17.64 -18.50
C GLU A 506 -11.38 17.13 -19.36
N THR A 507 -11.52 17.62 -20.59
CA THR A 507 -12.68 17.34 -21.43
C THR A 507 -12.24 16.61 -22.69
N ARG A 508 -12.73 15.39 -22.87
CA ARG A 508 -12.37 14.54 -24.02
C ARG A 508 -13.63 13.99 -24.69
N GLY A 509 -13.57 13.73 -25.99
CA GLY A 509 -14.66 13.05 -26.74
C GLY A 509 -14.75 11.53 -26.48
N TYR A 510 -14.11 11.04 -25.41
CA TYR A 510 -14.10 9.64 -25.00
C TYR A 510 -13.92 9.56 -23.48
N ALA A 511 -14.43 8.50 -22.86
CA ALA A 511 -14.20 8.24 -21.45
C ALA A 511 -12.73 7.86 -21.22
N ILE A 512 -12.16 8.30 -20.09
CA ILE A 512 -10.88 7.74 -19.65
C ILE A 512 -11.09 6.23 -19.42
N PRO A 513 -10.15 5.36 -19.84
CA PRO A 513 -10.20 3.96 -19.46
C PRO A 513 -10.35 3.82 -17.95
N GLU A 514 -11.32 3.03 -17.48
CA GLU A 514 -11.63 2.90 -16.05
C GLU A 514 -10.41 2.46 -15.23
N ALA A 515 -9.55 1.62 -15.83
CA ALA A 515 -8.31 1.17 -15.23
C ALA A 515 -7.26 2.27 -15.01
N LEU A 516 -7.44 3.49 -15.54
CA LEU A 516 -6.59 4.67 -15.27
C LEU A 516 -7.18 5.61 -14.21
N LEU A 517 -8.42 5.39 -13.74
CA LEU A 517 -8.98 6.18 -12.64
C LEU A 517 -8.20 5.89 -11.35
N GLY A 518 -7.80 6.94 -10.64
CA GLY A 518 -6.98 6.83 -9.44
C GLY A 518 -5.51 6.49 -9.68
N ARG A 519 -5.06 6.38 -10.94
CA ARG A 519 -3.65 6.18 -11.30
C ARG A 519 -3.00 7.47 -11.81
N PRO A 520 -1.74 7.75 -11.43
CA PRO A 520 -0.99 8.87 -12.00
C PRO A 520 -0.73 8.68 -13.50
N VAL A 521 -0.94 9.74 -14.28
CA VAL A 521 -0.65 9.81 -15.72
C VAL A 521 0.28 10.99 -15.95
N VAL A 522 1.36 10.78 -16.72
CA VAL A 522 2.34 11.83 -17.04
C VAL A 522 1.72 12.83 -18.01
N LEU A 523 1.69 14.12 -17.67
CA LEU A 523 1.32 15.18 -18.61
C LEU A 523 2.47 15.40 -19.60
N LEU A 524 2.21 15.11 -20.87
CA LEU A 524 3.10 15.37 -21.99
C LEU A 524 2.69 16.67 -22.66
N ALA A 525 3.35 17.77 -22.27
CA ALA A 525 3.21 19.07 -22.90
C ALA A 525 3.91 19.06 -24.26
N ALA A 526 3.15 19.22 -25.33
CA ALA A 526 3.72 19.34 -26.67
C ALA A 526 4.32 20.74 -26.89
N PRO A 527 5.46 20.86 -27.60
CA PRO A 527 6.05 22.16 -27.91
C PRO A 527 5.11 23.02 -28.77
N GLU A 528 5.11 24.34 -28.54
CA GLU A 528 4.41 25.29 -29.42
C GLU A 528 5.08 25.26 -30.80
N SER A 529 4.30 24.94 -31.85
CA SER A 529 4.78 25.09 -33.23
C SER A 529 5.03 26.58 -33.51
N SER A 530 6.25 26.91 -33.91
CA SER A 530 6.62 28.26 -34.37
C SER A 530 5.99 28.62 -35.72
N ASP A 531 5.38 27.66 -36.43
CA ASP A 531 4.71 27.88 -37.70
C ASP A 531 3.19 27.80 -37.53
N ARG A 532 2.52 28.96 -37.65
CA ARG A 532 1.05 29.10 -37.58
C ARG A 532 0.36 28.74 -38.90
N SER A 533 1.11 28.48 -39.98
CA SER A 533 0.56 28.26 -41.33
C SER A 533 0.31 26.78 -41.67
N VAL A 534 0.95 25.86 -40.94
CA VAL A 534 0.70 24.42 -41.02
C VAL A 534 -0.26 24.07 -39.88
N ARG A 535 -1.45 23.53 -40.19
CA ARG A 535 -2.36 22.95 -39.18
C ARG A 535 -2.11 21.44 -39.09
N PRO A 536 -1.34 20.90 -38.13
CA PRO A 536 -1.20 19.45 -38.00
C PRO A 536 -2.44 18.92 -37.24
N LYS A 537 -3.21 18.03 -37.88
CA LYS A 537 -4.38 17.38 -37.26
C LYS A 537 -4.02 16.38 -36.14
N ALA A 538 -2.75 15.98 -36.00
CA ALA A 538 -2.28 15.05 -34.98
C ALA A 538 -1.05 15.62 -34.29
N PHE A 539 -1.11 15.78 -32.95
CA PHE A 539 0.05 16.04 -32.11
C PHE A 539 0.61 14.69 -31.65
N LEU A 540 1.94 14.61 -31.50
CA LEU A 540 2.79 13.42 -31.34
C LEU A 540 2.56 12.30 -32.39
N PRO A 541 3.59 11.72 -33.02
CA PRO A 541 3.38 10.55 -33.87
C PRO A 541 2.96 9.34 -33.02
N ASP A 542 2.27 8.36 -33.62
CA ASP A 542 1.81 7.16 -32.90
C ASP A 542 2.96 6.38 -32.24
N ALA A 543 4.17 6.48 -32.80
CA ALA A 543 5.41 6.12 -32.15
C ALA A 543 6.24 7.39 -31.96
N ALA A 544 6.14 8.00 -30.79
CA ALA A 544 6.87 9.19 -30.40
C ALA A 544 8.28 8.82 -29.90
N PRO A 545 9.36 9.32 -30.52
CA PRO A 545 10.70 9.10 -30.00
C PRO A 545 10.89 9.84 -28.66
N ALA A 546 11.91 9.44 -27.90
CA ALA A 546 12.30 10.18 -26.69
C ALA A 546 12.59 11.66 -27.03
N GLY A 547 12.10 12.57 -26.20
CA GLY A 547 12.19 14.01 -26.37
C GLY A 547 11.15 14.63 -27.32
N ALA A 548 10.18 13.87 -27.83
CA ALA A 548 9.15 14.39 -28.72
C ALA A 548 8.15 15.34 -28.04
N ALA A 549 8.02 15.26 -26.71
CA ALA A 549 7.28 16.20 -25.86
C ALA A 549 8.06 16.51 -24.58
N SER A 550 7.56 17.45 -23.80
CA SER A 550 8.04 17.72 -22.44
C SER A 550 7.11 17.06 -21.43
N ALA A 551 7.65 16.18 -20.58
CA ALA A 551 6.97 15.74 -19.37
C ALA A 551 7.00 16.89 -18.34
N VAL A 552 5.82 17.32 -17.88
CA VAL A 552 5.67 18.55 -17.06
C VAL A 552 5.02 18.32 -15.69
N GLY A 553 4.51 17.12 -15.42
CA GLY A 553 3.82 16.81 -14.18
C GLY A 553 3.09 15.48 -14.25
N LEU A 554 2.60 15.01 -13.10
CA LEU A 554 1.66 13.89 -13.00
C LEU A 554 0.26 14.43 -12.70
N VAL A 555 -0.75 13.82 -13.32
CA VAL A 555 -2.16 14.09 -13.03
C VAL A 555 -2.88 12.77 -12.74
N THR A 556 -3.71 12.77 -11.70
CA THR A 556 -4.59 11.64 -11.37
C THR A 556 -6.04 12.07 -11.59
N PHE A 557 -6.82 11.23 -12.27
CA PHE A 557 -8.26 11.47 -12.47
C PHE A 557 -9.08 10.59 -11.54
N GLY A 558 -9.93 11.19 -10.71
CA GLY A 558 -10.73 10.46 -9.72
C GLY A 558 -12.08 9.96 -10.22
N SER A 559 -12.61 10.57 -11.28
CA SER A 559 -13.89 10.15 -11.89
C SER A 559 -14.01 10.60 -13.34
N CYS A 560 -14.88 9.94 -14.09
CA CYS A 560 -15.22 10.31 -15.46
C CYS A 560 -16.73 10.21 -15.66
N ALA A 561 -17.35 11.25 -16.19
CA ALA A 561 -18.79 11.27 -16.49
C ALA A 561 -19.06 11.99 -17.82
N PRO A 562 -20.01 11.53 -18.65
CA PRO A 562 -20.44 12.27 -19.83
C PRO A 562 -21.23 13.52 -19.43
N TYR A 563 -21.09 14.60 -20.18
CA TYR A 563 -22.00 15.74 -20.07
C TYR A 563 -23.34 15.41 -20.72
N ALA A 564 -24.42 15.67 -19.99
CA ALA A 564 -25.78 15.36 -20.45
C ALA A 564 -26.27 16.26 -21.61
N SER A 565 -25.66 17.43 -21.82
CA SER A 565 -26.01 18.37 -22.89
C SER A 565 -24.92 19.43 -23.09
N LYS A 566 -24.95 20.14 -24.23
CA LYS A 566 -24.11 21.32 -24.47
C LYS A 566 -24.25 22.37 -23.37
N ARG A 567 -25.45 22.54 -22.83
CA ARG A 567 -25.71 23.44 -21.70
C ARG A 567 -24.97 22.99 -20.45
N ALA A 568 -25.04 21.70 -20.09
CA ALA A 568 -24.32 21.17 -18.93
C ALA A 568 -22.79 21.28 -19.07
N PHE A 569 -22.27 21.17 -20.30
CA PHE A 569 -20.87 21.48 -20.60
C PHE A 569 -20.57 22.95 -20.35
N MET A 570 -21.34 23.87 -20.95
CA MET A 570 -21.13 25.31 -20.78
C MET A 570 -21.28 25.78 -19.31
N ASP A 571 -22.17 25.16 -18.54
CA ASP A 571 -22.36 25.44 -17.11
C ASP A 571 -21.14 25.03 -16.27
N ASP A 572 -20.34 24.05 -16.74
CA ASP A 572 -19.12 23.56 -16.08
C ASP A 572 -17.84 24.30 -16.53
N PHE A 573 -17.99 25.38 -17.30
CA PHE A 573 -16.88 26.16 -17.89
C PHE A 573 -15.82 26.59 -16.87
N ALA A 574 -16.23 26.92 -15.65
CA ALA A 574 -15.32 27.30 -14.58
C ALA A 574 -14.31 26.19 -14.22
N ASN A 575 -14.67 24.92 -14.42
CA ASN A 575 -13.85 23.76 -14.10
C ASN A 575 -13.02 23.29 -15.30
N HIS A 576 -13.58 23.33 -16.51
CA HIS A 576 -12.86 22.84 -17.70
C HIS A 576 -12.16 23.92 -18.54
N ARG A 577 -12.52 25.20 -18.40
CA ARG A 577 -11.86 26.33 -19.10
C ARG A 577 -11.80 26.24 -20.64
N VAL A 578 -12.66 25.43 -21.25
CA VAL A 578 -12.74 25.29 -22.73
C VAL A 578 -13.88 26.16 -23.24
N GLY A 579 -13.52 27.26 -23.93
CA GLY A 579 -14.51 28.18 -24.49
C GLY A 579 -15.25 27.60 -25.69
N PRO A 580 -16.44 28.12 -26.02
CA PRO A 580 -17.23 27.68 -27.18
C PRO A 580 -16.52 27.93 -28.52
N ASP A 581 -15.61 28.91 -28.56
CA ASP A 581 -14.80 29.27 -29.72
C ASP A 581 -13.42 28.57 -29.73
N SER A 582 -13.22 27.59 -28.84
CA SER A 582 -11.96 26.85 -28.82
C SER A 582 -11.81 26.01 -30.08
N GLU A 583 -10.68 26.19 -30.78
CA GLU A 583 -10.31 25.34 -31.93
C GLU A 583 -10.18 23.84 -31.55
N PHE A 584 -10.13 23.52 -30.24
CA PHE A 584 -9.97 22.17 -29.70
C PHE A 584 -11.03 21.90 -28.63
N GLY A 585 -11.98 21.02 -28.95
CA GLY A 585 -13.02 20.61 -27.99
C GLY A 585 -14.28 21.49 -27.99
N ALA A 586 -14.51 22.31 -29.03
CA ALA A 586 -15.82 22.87 -29.26
C ALA A 586 -16.85 21.74 -29.37
N TRP A 587 -17.89 21.80 -28.54
CA TRP A 587 -19.07 20.94 -28.71
C TRP A 587 -19.66 21.22 -30.09
N GLU A 588 -19.35 20.37 -31.07
CA GLU A 588 -19.95 20.43 -32.40
C GLU A 588 -21.43 20.09 -32.28
N GLY A 589 -22.28 21.11 -32.36
CA GLY A 589 -23.72 20.95 -32.47
C GLY A 589 -24.48 22.26 -32.20
N PRO A 590 -25.74 22.38 -32.62
CA PRO A 590 -26.30 22.13 -33.95
C PRO A 590 -26.18 23.41 -34.81
N GLY A 591 -25.88 23.20 -36.10
CA GLY A 591 -25.74 24.25 -37.12
C GLY A 591 -25.38 23.68 -38.50
N ALA A 592 -24.85 22.45 -38.55
CA ALA A 592 -24.72 21.67 -39.76
C ALA A 592 -25.50 20.35 -39.58
N SER A 593 -26.53 20.19 -40.41
CA SER A 593 -27.33 18.98 -40.66
C SER A 593 -26.91 17.65 -40.01
N GLY A 594 -27.77 17.12 -39.11
CA GLY A 594 -28.16 15.70 -39.06
C GLY A 594 -27.23 14.67 -38.37
N ALA A 595 -27.67 14.20 -37.20
CA ALA A 595 -27.58 12.79 -36.75
C ALA A 595 -26.21 12.15 -36.42
N ASN A 596 -25.41 12.73 -35.50
CA ASN A 596 -24.52 11.97 -34.60
C ASN A 596 -23.86 12.92 -33.56
N GLU A 597 -24.44 13.03 -32.36
CA GLU A 597 -23.77 13.74 -31.25
C GLU A 597 -22.74 12.81 -30.58
N THR A 598 -21.45 13.15 -30.63
CA THR A 598 -20.43 12.43 -29.85
C THR A 598 -20.41 13.00 -28.43
N PRO A 599 -20.66 12.19 -27.37
CA PRO A 599 -20.68 12.70 -26.01
C PRO A 599 -19.30 13.18 -25.57
N MET A 600 -19.25 14.37 -24.97
CA MET A 600 -18.06 14.88 -24.27
C MET A 600 -18.04 14.33 -22.84
N PHE A 601 -16.85 13.92 -22.38
CA PHE A 601 -16.62 13.37 -21.05
C PHE A 601 -15.80 14.33 -20.20
N ALA A 602 -16.23 14.50 -18.95
CA ALA A 602 -15.56 15.23 -17.90
C ALA A 602 -14.66 14.28 -17.10
N TRP A 603 -13.35 14.35 -17.34
CA TRP A 603 -12.34 13.65 -16.55
C TRP A 603 -11.97 14.56 -15.38
N ARG A 604 -12.45 14.24 -14.17
CA ARG A 604 -12.24 15.09 -13.00
C ARG A 604 -10.87 14.82 -12.39
N VAL A 605 -10.05 15.86 -12.29
CA VAL A 605 -8.74 15.82 -11.66
C VAL A 605 -8.91 15.66 -10.15
N SER A 606 -8.23 14.67 -9.57
CA SER A 606 -8.22 14.43 -8.12
C SER A 606 -6.90 14.80 -7.47
N GLU A 607 -5.79 14.69 -8.21
CA GLU A 607 -4.45 15.02 -7.73
C GLU A 607 -3.62 15.55 -8.89
N VAL A 608 -2.73 16.50 -8.58
CA VAL A 608 -1.77 17.09 -9.52
C VAL A 608 -0.44 17.19 -8.80
N LEU A 609 0.61 16.64 -9.39
CA LEU A 609 1.99 16.76 -8.92
C LEU A 609 2.82 17.40 -10.03
N PRO A 610 3.01 18.73 -10.02
CA PRO A 610 3.85 19.40 -11.01
C PRO A 610 5.30 18.91 -10.92
N MET A 611 5.97 18.78 -12.06
CA MET A 611 7.42 18.55 -12.05
C MET A 611 8.15 19.87 -11.74
N PRO A 612 9.24 19.84 -10.94
CA PRO A 612 10.04 21.04 -10.65
C PRO A 612 10.59 21.72 -11.91
N ALA A 613 10.90 20.93 -12.93
CA ALA A 613 11.28 21.40 -14.25
C ALA A 613 10.72 20.46 -15.35
N PRO A 614 10.29 20.99 -16.50
CA PRO A 614 9.96 20.17 -17.66
C PRO A 614 11.14 19.29 -18.08
N ALA A 615 10.90 17.99 -18.27
CA ALA A 615 11.89 17.03 -18.74
C ALA A 615 11.54 16.51 -20.14
N PRO A 616 12.51 16.09 -20.97
CA PRO A 616 12.22 15.41 -22.23
C PRO A 616 11.38 14.14 -21.99
N SER A 617 10.36 13.92 -22.80
CA SER A 617 9.53 12.72 -22.67
C SER A 617 10.32 11.44 -22.99
N PRO A 618 10.04 10.31 -22.34
CA PRO A 618 10.48 9.00 -22.82
C PRO A 618 9.94 8.71 -24.22
N ALA A 619 10.47 7.67 -24.87
CA ALA A 619 9.82 7.11 -26.04
C ALA A 619 8.41 6.62 -25.65
N ALA A 620 7.44 6.85 -26.53
CA ALA A 620 6.04 6.66 -26.21
C ALA A 620 5.25 6.12 -27.41
N THR A 621 4.38 5.14 -27.17
CA THR A 621 3.50 4.55 -28.20
C THR A 621 2.06 4.92 -27.91
N ARG A 622 1.34 5.50 -28.88
CA ARG A 622 -0.06 5.86 -28.72
C ARG A 622 -0.91 4.60 -28.54
N VAL A 623 -1.67 4.58 -27.45
CA VAL A 623 -2.59 3.48 -27.11
C VAL A 623 -4.04 3.86 -27.33
N LEU A 624 -4.41 5.11 -27.06
CA LEU A 624 -5.78 5.57 -27.25
C LEU A 624 -5.85 7.09 -27.40
N ARG A 625 -6.07 7.58 -28.62
CA ARG A 625 -6.17 9.03 -28.90
C ARG A 625 -5.03 9.78 -28.20
N SER A 626 -5.29 10.66 -27.24
CA SER A 626 -4.26 11.43 -26.53
C SER A 626 -3.49 10.64 -25.45
N LEU A 627 -3.76 9.35 -25.26
CA LEU A 627 -3.06 8.49 -24.30
C LEU A 627 -1.96 7.68 -24.98
N PHE A 628 -0.80 7.68 -24.34
CA PHE A 628 0.40 6.98 -24.75
C PHE A 628 0.86 6.02 -23.67
N ARG A 629 1.38 4.87 -24.08
CA ARG A 629 2.22 3.99 -23.26
C ARG A 629 3.64 4.54 -23.31
N LEU A 630 4.27 4.77 -22.17
CA LEU A 630 5.68 5.15 -22.10
C LEU A 630 6.54 3.89 -21.99
N ASP A 631 7.73 3.87 -22.62
CA ASP A 631 8.66 2.75 -22.49
C ASP A 631 9.39 2.79 -21.13
N ASP A 632 9.72 1.59 -20.58
CA ASP A 632 10.05 1.29 -19.17
C ASP A 632 11.31 1.98 -18.58
N ASP A 633 11.98 2.88 -19.31
CA ASP A 633 13.08 3.71 -18.80
C ASP A 633 12.59 5.00 -18.09
N ALA A 634 11.28 5.21 -18.00
CA ALA A 634 10.66 6.49 -17.64
C ALA A 634 10.61 6.82 -16.14
N GLU A 635 10.38 5.83 -15.26
CA GLU A 635 10.19 6.11 -13.82
C GLU A 635 11.47 6.60 -13.14
N THR A 636 12.64 6.28 -13.69
CA THR A 636 13.94 6.69 -13.12
C THR A 636 14.39 8.08 -13.59
N SER A 637 13.79 8.62 -14.66
CA SER A 637 14.19 9.93 -15.23
C SER A 637 13.25 11.08 -14.85
N LEU A 638 12.01 10.81 -14.42
CA LEU A 638 10.99 11.86 -14.23
C LEU A 638 10.83 12.29 -12.76
N VAL A 639 11.45 11.58 -11.82
CA VAL A 639 11.50 11.95 -10.39
C VAL A 639 12.88 12.54 -10.08
N GLY A 640 13.14 13.73 -10.62
CA GLY A 640 14.41 14.44 -10.43
C GLY A 640 14.32 15.57 -9.42
N ARG A 641 14.92 15.33 -8.25
CA ARG A 641 15.64 16.30 -7.38
C ARG A 641 14.90 17.56 -6.90
N ASP A 642 14.49 17.54 -5.64
CA ASP A 642 14.46 18.74 -4.80
C ASP A 642 15.89 19.01 -4.30
N ASP A 643 16.71 19.76 -5.04
CA ASP A 643 17.99 20.30 -4.53
C ASP A 643 18.47 21.54 -5.32
N ALA A 644 17.55 22.33 -5.89
CA ALA A 644 17.88 23.56 -6.58
C ALA A 644 17.04 24.74 -6.08
N CYS A 645 17.19 25.09 -4.80
CA CYS A 645 16.87 26.43 -4.33
C CYS A 645 17.60 26.80 -3.01
N VAL A 646 18.92 26.60 -2.94
CA VAL A 646 19.79 27.35 -2.00
C VAL A 646 21.17 27.49 -2.64
N SER A 647 21.32 28.37 -3.62
CA SER A 647 22.66 28.71 -4.12
C SER A 647 22.72 30.14 -4.62
N GLU A 648 22.49 31.11 -3.74
CA GLU A 648 23.14 32.43 -3.78
C GLU A 648 23.13 33.02 -2.36
N LEU A 649 23.98 32.50 -1.47
CA LEU A 649 24.51 33.26 -0.35
C LEU A 649 26.03 33.23 -0.49
N SER A 650 26.62 34.43 -0.57
CA SER A 650 28.05 34.67 -0.75
C SER A 650 28.88 33.99 0.34
N ASP A 651 30.13 33.66 0.02
CA ASP A 651 31.13 32.98 0.87
C ASP A 651 31.46 33.66 2.22
N ASP A 652 30.80 34.77 2.56
CA ASP A 652 31.02 35.55 3.78
C ASP A 652 30.19 35.09 5.00
N ASP A 653 29.28 34.11 4.86
CA ASP A 653 28.39 33.66 5.95
C ASP A 653 28.88 32.41 6.73
N LYS A 654 30.16 32.02 6.56
CA LYS A 654 30.78 31.00 7.43
C LYS A 654 31.13 31.62 8.78
N GLY A 655 30.18 31.58 9.71
CA GLY A 655 30.38 31.93 11.11
C GLY A 655 31.62 31.26 11.71
N ARG A 656 32.53 32.08 12.24
CA ARG A 656 33.61 31.65 13.13
C ARG A 656 32.99 31.13 14.43
N TRP A 657 33.53 30.02 14.92
CA TRP A 657 33.33 29.59 16.29
C TRP A 657 34.34 30.36 17.15
N ASP A 658 33.86 31.13 18.13
CA ASP A 658 34.73 31.60 19.21
C ASP A 658 34.78 30.53 20.31
N ASP A 659 35.95 30.40 20.95
CA ASP A 659 36.37 29.28 21.84
C ASP A 659 35.53 29.08 23.13
N ASP A 660 34.46 29.85 23.34
CA ASP A 660 33.70 29.86 24.61
C ASP A 660 32.30 29.22 24.54
N GLY A 661 31.89 28.62 23.42
CA GLY A 661 30.81 27.62 23.40
C GLY A 661 29.37 28.12 23.61
N GLU A 662 29.04 29.38 23.35
CA GLU A 662 27.65 29.86 23.27
C GLU A 662 27.32 30.37 21.86
N ASN A 663 26.27 29.80 21.24
CA ASN A 663 25.78 30.21 19.92
C ASN A 663 24.61 31.17 20.09
N ASP A 664 24.88 32.45 19.86
CA ASP A 664 23.93 33.56 20.08
C ASP A 664 23.19 33.87 18.76
N ARG A 665 22.19 33.05 18.39
CA ARG A 665 21.04 33.41 17.52
C ARG A 665 20.00 32.28 17.37
N PRO A 666 18.68 32.61 17.36
CA PRO A 666 17.60 31.65 17.18
C PRO A 666 17.46 31.21 15.72
N TRP A 667 17.35 29.90 15.51
CA TRP A 667 17.20 29.25 14.21
C TRP A 667 15.77 29.44 13.68
N HIS A 668 15.64 30.04 12.50
CA HIS A 668 14.39 30.09 11.71
C HIS A 668 14.36 28.98 10.68
#